data_AF-A0A920HTW7-F1
#
_entry.id   AF-A0A920HTW7-F1
#
_cell.length_a   1.000
_cell.length_b   1.000
_cell.length_c   1.000
_cell.angle_alpha   90.00
_cell.angle_beta   90.00
_cell.angle_gamma   90.00
#
_symmetry.space_group_name_H-M   'P 1'
#
loop_
_entity.id
_entity.type
_entity.pdbx_description
1 polymer ?
#
loop_
_entity_poly.entity_id
_entity_poly.type
_entity_poly.pdbx_seq_one_letter_code
_entity_poly.pdbx_strand_id
1 'polypeptide(L)'
;MKNISSDKQGFNSVYMMLDSGARGSKEQIRQLSGMRGLMAKPKKSGDHGESIIENPITTNFREGLSILEYFISTHGARKGLADTALKTADAGYLTRRLVDVAQDVIVNEEDCGTLRGLDTTALKANDEIIESLSERIVGRVSLHDVYDEKNNLIVGSNEIIYEKAAKQIESLGIESVEIRSPLTCQTKRGICRKCYGVSLSTGRLVQLGETVGVIAAQSVGEPGTQLTLRTFHVGGTASRSEVDSSVIVKKPGRLEIEDLRVVKNKNSEIVVSRSAEARIIDDKNGVILSSSIIPYGANIYIKDGNVKIGDKICEWDPYNAVIVSEFSGKAKFSDILEGVSFRLESDEQTGYKEKVIIDSRNRQISPSITVDKTTYNLPVGAHFSIEDGSKISKGDIIAKIPRSAGSSGDITGGLPRVTEMFEARNPSNPAIVSEVDGSVSFGSIKRGNREVIITSKNGDIKKYLIKLSKHILVQENDYVKAGTPLCDGVITPSDILAIKGVVTVQQYIVNEIQDVYRLQGVKINDKHFEVLVRQMMRKVQIADSGDTFFLENSLVSKEQFQNENDKIFGMKYILEAGDSDVLKPGQIVSPRELREENSRLKRKDLKAVESRDAVPAVSIPILQGITRASLQVDSWISAASFQQTTKVLNEAAINAKRDGLIGLKENVIIGKRIPAGTGLIQADNVLVGSKEEYNSLDENNLEVNNQGV
;
A
#
# COMPACT_ATOMS: atom_id res chain seq x y z
N MET A 1 -26.39 29.07 -3.30
CA MET A 1 -25.33 29.64 -2.43
C MET A 1 -25.23 31.15 -2.54
N LYS A 2 -25.00 31.74 -3.74
CA LYS A 2 -24.89 33.21 -3.91
C LYS A 2 -26.03 34.03 -3.29
N ASN A 3 -27.28 33.57 -3.40
CA ASN A 3 -28.45 34.28 -2.85
C ASN A 3 -28.49 34.24 -1.31
N ILE A 4 -28.06 33.14 -0.69
CA ILE A 4 -28.06 32.96 0.77
C ILE A 4 -26.88 33.74 1.39
N SER A 5 -25.75 33.84 0.69
CA SER A 5 -24.60 34.64 1.14
C SER A 5 -24.83 36.15 1.06
N SER A 6 -25.69 36.62 0.15
CA SER A 6 -26.05 38.05 0.06
C SER A 6 -27.26 38.44 0.92
N ASP A 7 -28.02 37.45 1.41
CA ASP A 7 -29.23 37.68 2.19
C ASP A 7 -28.90 38.33 3.54
N LYS A 8 -29.72 39.30 3.96
CA LYS A 8 -29.46 40.17 5.12
C LYS A 8 -28.03 40.72 5.16
N GLN A 9 -27.47 41.13 4.02
CA GLN A 9 -26.08 41.62 3.93
C GLN A 9 -25.04 40.61 4.45
N GLY A 10 -25.31 39.31 4.31
CA GLY A 10 -24.45 38.23 4.81
C GLY A 10 -24.79 37.73 6.21
N PHE A 11 -25.75 38.35 6.91
CA PHE A 11 -26.20 37.94 8.25
C PHE A 11 -27.37 36.94 8.23
N ASN A 12 -27.50 36.15 7.16
CA ASN A 12 -28.40 35.00 7.18
C ASN A 12 -27.88 33.97 8.19
N SER A 13 -28.67 33.61 9.20
CA SER A 13 -28.22 32.72 10.28
C SER A 13 -27.78 31.34 9.80
N VAL A 14 -28.42 30.78 8.76
CA VAL A 14 -28.05 29.48 8.18
C VAL A 14 -26.73 29.60 7.41
N TYR A 15 -26.53 30.71 6.71
CA TYR A 15 -25.25 31.02 6.07
C TYR A 15 -24.14 31.19 7.10
N MET A 16 -24.38 31.97 8.16
CA MET A 16 -23.41 32.19 9.23
C MET A 16 -23.02 30.88 9.93
N MET A 17 -23.96 29.96 10.17
CA MET A 17 -23.66 28.63 10.73
C MET A 17 -22.77 27.78 9.83
N LEU A 18 -22.95 27.88 8.51
CA LEU A 18 -22.10 27.20 7.52
C LEU A 18 -20.73 27.85 7.42
N ASP A 19 -20.68 29.18 7.28
CA ASP A 19 -19.47 29.97 7.04
C ASP A 19 -18.55 29.96 8.27
N SER A 20 -19.13 30.04 9.47
CA SER A 20 -18.40 29.87 10.73
C SER A 20 -17.89 28.45 10.97
N GLY A 21 -18.35 27.46 10.21
CA GLY A 21 -18.05 26.04 10.43
C GLY A 21 -18.63 25.47 11.73
N ALA A 22 -19.52 26.20 12.43
CA ALA A 22 -20.08 25.77 13.70
C ALA A 22 -20.91 24.49 13.56
N ARG A 23 -21.83 24.45 12.58
CA ARG A 23 -22.62 23.27 12.22
C ARG A 23 -23.35 23.50 10.91
N GLY A 24 -23.28 22.54 10.00
CA GLY A 24 -23.97 22.64 8.72
C GLY A 24 -23.07 22.25 7.56
N SER A 25 -23.64 21.67 6.51
CA SER A 25 -22.95 21.48 5.23
C SER A 25 -23.75 22.09 4.08
N LYS A 26 -23.07 22.38 2.96
CA LYS A 26 -23.73 22.85 1.73
C LYS A 26 -24.83 21.88 1.29
N GLU A 27 -24.64 20.59 1.52
CA GLU A 27 -25.59 19.54 1.18
C GLU A 27 -26.82 19.54 2.10
N GLN A 28 -26.64 19.78 3.40
CA GLN A 28 -27.76 19.97 4.33
C GLN A 28 -28.58 21.22 3.96
N ILE A 29 -27.91 22.31 3.58
CA ILE A 29 -28.60 23.54 3.14
C ILE A 29 -29.35 23.32 1.83
N ARG A 30 -28.77 22.54 0.90
CA ARG A 30 -29.45 22.12 -0.33
C ARG A 30 -30.74 21.37 -0.01
N GLN A 31 -30.73 20.43 0.94
CA GLN A 31 -31.94 19.71 1.33
C GLN A 31 -32.97 20.60 2.05
N LEU A 32 -32.52 21.62 2.80
CA LEU A 32 -33.40 22.57 3.49
C LEU A 32 -34.11 23.55 2.56
N SER A 33 -33.40 24.07 1.54
CA SER A 33 -33.84 25.25 0.77
C SER A 33 -33.82 25.10 -0.75
N GLY A 34 -33.22 24.03 -1.27
CA GLY A 34 -33.14 23.76 -2.69
C GLY A 34 -34.07 22.61 -3.07
N MET A 35 -33.52 21.40 -3.06
CA MET A 35 -34.25 20.16 -3.31
C MET A 35 -33.55 19.04 -2.55
N ARG A 36 -34.29 17.99 -2.18
CA ARG A 36 -33.69 16.83 -1.52
C ARG A 36 -32.93 15.92 -2.49
N GLY A 37 -33.41 15.75 -3.72
CA GLY A 37 -32.69 15.03 -4.79
C GLY A 37 -32.95 13.52 -4.82
N LEU A 38 -32.01 12.78 -5.39
CA LEU A 38 -32.11 11.33 -5.66
C LEU A 38 -31.74 10.49 -4.43
N MET A 39 -32.54 9.46 -4.15
CA MET A 39 -32.39 8.58 -2.99
C MET A 39 -31.78 7.22 -3.34
N ALA A 40 -30.97 6.66 -2.46
CA ALA A 40 -30.41 5.32 -2.62
C ALA A 40 -31.44 4.21 -2.33
N LYS A 41 -31.48 3.17 -3.17
CA LYS A 41 -32.32 1.99 -2.97
C LYS A 41 -31.63 0.97 -2.05
N PRO A 42 -32.38 0.27 -1.17
CA PRO A 42 -31.87 -0.90 -0.47
C PRO A 42 -31.66 -2.04 -1.47
N LYS A 43 -30.47 -2.64 -1.47
CA LYS A 43 -30.14 -3.74 -2.38
C LYS A 43 -31.01 -4.96 -2.05
N LYS A 44 -31.61 -5.58 -3.06
CA LYS A 44 -32.14 -6.95 -2.96
C LYS A 44 -31.03 -7.93 -3.37
N SER A 45 -31.04 -9.13 -2.79
CA SER A 45 -30.12 -10.20 -3.18
C SER A 45 -30.24 -10.47 -4.70
N GLY A 46 -29.19 -10.14 -5.46
CA GLY A 46 -29.14 -10.30 -6.92
C GLY A 46 -28.99 -9.00 -7.73
N ASP A 47 -29.06 -7.82 -7.10
CA ASP A 47 -28.90 -6.52 -7.79
C ASP A 47 -27.41 -6.15 -7.89
N HIS A 48 -26.89 -5.90 -9.10
CA HIS A 48 -25.50 -5.51 -9.34
C HIS A 48 -25.39 -3.97 -9.43
N GLY A 49 -24.74 -3.36 -8.44
CA GLY A 49 -24.48 -1.90 -8.39
C GLY A 49 -25.16 -1.16 -7.23
N GLU A 50 -24.89 0.13 -7.09
CA GLU A 50 -25.68 1.03 -6.24
C GLU A 50 -26.91 1.50 -7.02
N SER A 51 -28.06 0.88 -6.77
CA SER A 51 -29.30 1.30 -7.42
C SER A 51 -29.83 2.57 -6.77
N ILE A 52 -30.02 3.60 -7.59
CA ILE A 52 -30.65 4.87 -7.21
C ILE A 52 -32.12 4.79 -7.58
N ILE A 53 -33.00 5.36 -6.75
CA ILE A 53 -34.42 5.47 -7.06
C ILE A 53 -34.57 6.55 -8.13
N GLU A 54 -35.12 6.18 -9.29
CA GLU A 54 -35.25 7.05 -10.47
C GLU A 54 -36.10 8.29 -10.21
N ASN A 55 -37.08 8.21 -9.30
CA ASN A 55 -37.94 9.34 -8.94
C ASN A 55 -37.22 10.28 -7.94
N PRO A 56 -36.80 11.50 -8.36
CA PRO A 56 -36.16 12.44 -7.47
C PRO A 56 -37.19 13.11 -6.56
N ILE A 57 -36.76 13.48 -5.35
CA ILE A 57 -37.53 14.35 -4.47
C ILE A 57 -37.21 15.79 -4.85
N THR A 58 -38.14 16.44 -5.57
CA THR A 58 -37.97 17.81 -6.05
C THR A 58 -38.22 18.85 -4.97
N THR A 59 -39.05 18.51 -3.99
CA THR A 59 -39.36 19.37 -2.83
C THR A 59 -38.18 19.46 -1.85
N ASN A 60 -38.20 20.51 -1.03
CA ASN A 60 -37.27 20.71 0.07
C ASN A 60 -37.99 20.69 1.43
N PHE A 61 -37.23 20.66 2.52
CA PHE A 61 -37.83 20.59 3.87
C PHE A 61 -38.64 21.84 4.25
N ARG A 62 -38.38 23.00 3.64
CA ARG A 62 -39.15 24.22 3.88
C ARG A 62 -40.54 24.16 3.22
N GLU A 63 -40.63 23.57 2.04
CA GLU A 63 -41.88 23.36 1.30
C GLU A 63 -42.71 22.19 1.86
N GLY A 64 -42.03 21.20 2.45
CA GLY A 64 -42.63 19.97 2.94
C GLY A 64 -42.57 18.85 1.91
N LEU A 65 -42.66 17.60 2.39
CA LEU A 65 -42.59 16.40 1.55
C LEU A 65 -43.98 15.77 1.43
N SER A 66 -44.35 15.33 0.23
CA SER A 66 -45.53 14.47 0.05
C SER A 66 -45.34 13.11 0.75
N ILE A 67 -46.44 12.38 0.98
CA ILE A 67 -46.39 11.05 1.61
C ILE A 67 -45.47 10.09 0.82
N LEU A 68 -45.52 10.16 -0.52
CA LEU A 68 -44.69 9.30 -1.37
C LEU A 68 -43.20 9.69 -1.29
N GLU A 69 -42.86 10.98 -1.37
CA GLU A 69 -41.48 11.46 -1.24
C GLU A 69 -40.90 11.14 0.14
N TYR A 70 -41.70 11.29 1.20
CA TYR A 70 -41.31 10.89 2.54
C TYR A 70 -41.04 9.38 2.60
N PHE A 71 -41.94 8.55 2.08
CA PHE A 71 -41.77 7.10 2.04
C PHE A 71 -40.52 6.66 1.25
N ILE A 72 -40.26 7.27 0.09
CA ILE A 72 -39.03 7.05 -0.69
C ILE A 72 -37.80 7.40 0.15
N SER A 73 -37.82 8.53 0.86
CA SER A 73 -36.73 8.93 1.74
C SER A 73 -36.48 7.96 2.90
N THR A 74 -37.51 7.28 3.42
CA THR A 74 -37.33 6.33 4.54
C THR A 74 -36.43 5.14 4.17
N HIS A 75 -36.39 4.75 2.89
CA HIS A 75 -35.59 3.61 2.46
C HIS A 75 -34.09 3.88 2.64
N GLY A 76 -33.62 5.04 2.17
CA GLY A 76 -32.24 5.49 2.36
C GLY A 76 -31.89 5.67 3.83
N ALA A 77 -32.78 6.30 4.60
CA ALA A 77 -32.57 6.53 6.03
C ALA A 77 -32.47 5.22 6.83
N ARG A 78 -33.37 4.26 6.60
CA ARG A 78 -33.37 2.96 7.28
C ARG A 78 -32.11 2.15 6.95
N LYS A 79 -31.68 2.17 5.69
CA LYS A 79 -30.43 1.52 5.25
C LYS A 79 -29.24 2.14 5.98
N GLY A 80 -29.14 3.48 6.02
CA GLY A 80 -28.07 4.18 6.73
C GLY A 80 -28.01 3.84 8.22
N LEU A 81 -29.15 3.80 8.92
CA LEU A 81 -29.22 3.43 10.33
C LEU A 81 -28.83 1.97 10.58
N ALA A 82 -29.30 1.05 9.75
CA ALA A 82 -28.96 -0.37 9.87
C ALA A 82 -27.46 -0.62 9.62
N ASP A 83 -26.90 0.00 8.58
CA ASP A 83 -25.47 -0.07 8.26
C ASP A 83 -24.62 0.51 9.40
N THR A 84 -25.04 1.64 9.99
CA THR A 84 -24.37 2.26 11.13
C THR A 84 -24.34 1.29 12.32
N ALA A 85 -25.46 0.64 12.63
CA ALA A 85 -25.55 -0.31 13.73
C ALA A 85 -24.69 -1.57 13.51
N LEU A 86 -24.63 -2.08 12.28
CA LEU A 86 -23.89 -3.32 11.97
C LEU A 86 -22.38 -3.07 11.78
N LYS A 87 -22.00 -2.09 10.95
CA LYS A 87 -20.60 -1.85 10.56
C LYS A 87 -19.73 -1.31 11.69
N THR A 88 -20.34 -0.70 12.72
CA THR A 88 -19.61 -0.28 13.93
C THR A 88 -18.92 -1.46 14.62
N ALA A 89 -19.57 -2.64 14.62
CA ALA A 89 -18.97 -3.85 15.18
C ALA A 89 -17.73 -4.30 14.40
N ASP A 90 -17.76 -4.19 13.06
CA ASP A 90 -16.62 -4.54 12.20
C ASP A 90 -15.42 -3.62 12.45
N ALA A 91 -15.66 -2.31 12.62
CA ALA A 91 -14.62 -1.33 12.94
C ALA A 91 -13.99 -1.55 14.33
N GLY A 92 -14.83 -1.80 15.34
CA GLY A 92 -14.36 -2.15 16.68
C GLY A 92 -13.57 -3.45 16.69
N TYR A 93 -14.00 -4.43 15.90
CA TYR A 93 -13.30 -5.70 15.76
C TYR A 93 -11.95 -5.56 15.02
N LEU A 94 -11.87 -4.72 13.97
CA LEU A 94 -10.60 -4.36 13.35
C LEU A 94 -9.65 -3.70 14.36
N THR A 95 -10.15 -2.75 15.16
CA THR A 95 -9.36 -2.06 16.19
C THR A 95 -8.77 -3.06 17.18
N ARG A 96 -9.57 -4.02 17.65
CA ARG A 96 -9.09 -5.12 18.51
C ARG A 96 -7.95 -5.89 17.85
N ARG A 97 -8.11 -6.31 16.58
CA ARG A 97 -7.06 -7.03 15.83
C ARG A 97 -5.76 -6.22 15.69
N LEU A 98 -5.87 -4.92 15.43
CA LEU A 98 -4.71 -4.03 15.32
C LEU A 98 -3.95 -3.95 16.64
N VAL A 99 -4.66 -3.80 17.77
CA VAL A 99 -4.04 -3.81 19.11
C VAL A 99 -3.36 -5.15 19.38
N ASP A 100 -4.01 -6.27 19.05
CA ASP A 100 -3.47 -7.61 19.30
C ASP A 100 -2.15 -7.87 18.55
N VAL A 101 -1.99 -7.29 17.35
CA VAL A 101 -0.76 -7.40 16.55
C VAL A 101 0.31 -6.42 17.00
N ALA A 102 -0.08 -5.22 17.43
CA ALA A 102 0.85 -4.11 17.68
C ALA A 102 1.22 -3.91 19.16
N GLN A 103 0.57 -4.58 20.11
CA GLN A 103 0.79 -4.40 21.54
C GLN A 103 2.26 -4.56 22.00
N ASP A 104 3.03 -5.42 21.33
CA ASP A 104 4.42 -5.71 21.71
C ASP A 104 5.41 -4.67 21.14
N VAL A 105 4.89 -3.65 20.45
CA VAL A 105 5.70 -2.59 19.84
C VAL A 105 5.85 -1.42 20.81
N ILE A 106 6.97 -1.47 21.53
CA ILE A 106 7.36 -0.49 22.57
C ILE A 106 8.68 0.17 22.14
N VAL A 107 8.92 1.40 22.58
CA VAL A 107 10.22 2.06 22.37
C VAL A 107 11.23 1.51 23.39
N ASN A 108 12.18 0.69 22.95
CA ASN A 108 13.08 -0.04 23.86
C ASN A 108 14.52 0.48 23.88
N GLU A 109 14.98 1.11 22.81
CA GLU A 109 16.36 1.58 22.68
C GLU A 109 16.40 3.00 22.08
N GLU A 110 17.51 3.72 22.25
CA GLU A 110 17.64 5.06 21.68
C GLU A 110 17.84 5.02 20.16
N ASP A 111 18.74 4.17 19.68
CA ASP A 111 19.14 4.09 18.28
C ASP A 111 19.47 2.65 17.86
N CYS A 112 18.82 2.17 16.80
CA CYS A 112 19.10 0.85 16.21
C CYS A 112 20.32 0.82 15.28
N GLY A 113 20.93 1.97 14.98
CA GLY A 113 22.08 2.08 14.07
C GLY A 113 21.76 1.80 12.59
N THR A 114 20.48 1.74 12.21
CA THR A 114 20.09 1.47 10.82
C THR A 114 20.61 2.58 9.89
N LEU A 115 21.24 2.16 8.80
CA LEU A 115 21.67 3.04 7.69
C LEU A 115 20.61 3.10 6.58
N ARG A 116 19.41 2.57 6.81
CA ARG A 116 18.33 2.51 5.83
C ARG A 116 17.24 3.50 6.19
N GLY A 117 16.93 4.41 5.28
CA GLY A 117 15.83 5.35 5.41
C GLY A 117 14.68 5.05 4.48
N LEU A 118 13.69 5.91 4.54
CA LEU A 118 12.59 6.00 3.58
C LEU A 118 12.68 7.37 2.91
N ASP A 119 12.80 7.36 1.60
CA ASP A 119 12.81 8.58 0.80
C ASP A 119 11.39 9.15 0.77
N THR A 120 11.20 10.29 1.44
CA THR A 120 9.89 10.92 1.63
C THR A 120 9.77 12.12 0.73
N THR A 121 8.73 12.12 -0.11
CA THR A 121 8.36 13.22 -1.00
C THR A 121 7.03 13.85 -0.57
N ALA A 122 6.74 15.05 -1.05
CA ALA A 122 5.38 15.59 -0.98
C ALA A 122 4.40 14.61 -1.65
N LEU A 123 3.25 14.38 -1.03
CA LEU A 123 2.23 13.53 -1.62
C LEU A 123 1.41 14.35 -2.61
N LYS A 124 1.51 13.96 -3.87
CA LYS A 124 0.79 14.56 -4.98
C LYS A 124 -0.20 13.52 -5.50
N ALA A 125 -1.50 13.80 -5.45
CA ALA A 125 -2.47 13.06 -6.25
C ALA A 125 -2.59 13.80 -7.57
N ASN A 126 -1.98 13.22 -8.60
CA ASN A 126 -1.66 13.89 -9.85
C ASN A 126 -0.77 15.11 -9.60
N ASP A 127 -1.40 16.21 -9.25
CA ASP A 127 -0.90 17.55 -9.49
C ASP A 127 -1.45 18.55 -8.44
N GLU A 128 -2.34 18.10 -7.55
CA GLU A 128 -2.66 18.78 -6.29
C GLU A 128 -1.79 18.19 -5.17
N ILE A 129 -1.15 19.09 -4.41
CA ILE A 129 -0.41 18.70 -3.21
C ILE A 129 -1.44 18.44 -2.12
N ILE A 130 -1.71 17.16 -1.85
CA ILE A 130 -2.59 16.76 -0.75
C ILE A 130 -1.89 17.04 0.59
N GLU A 131 -0.61 16.70 0.64
CA GLU A 131 0.23 16.86 1.83
C GLU A 131 1.62 17.35 1.40
N SER A 132 2.02 18.48 1.98
CA SER A 132 3.33 19.07 1.71
C SER A 132 4.45 18.17 2.23
N LEU A 133 5.66 18.35 1.69
CA LEU A 133 6.85 17.67 2.21
C LEU A 133 7.06 18.05 3.68
N SER A 134 6.84 19.31 4.04
CA SER A 134 6.99 19.81 5.40
C SER A 134 6.07 19.10 6.40
N GLU A 135 4.78 18.90 6.08
CA GLU A 135 3.84 18.18 6.95
C GLU A 135 4.29 16.73 7.22
N ARG A 136 4.87 16.06 6.21
CA ARG A 136 5.29 14.65 6.32
C ARG A 136 6.58 14.45 7.11
N ILE A 137 7.56 15.35 6.97
CA ILE A 137 8.87 15.22 7.61
C ILE A 137 8.91 15.75 9.05
N VAL A 138 7.95 16.60 9.45
CA VAL A 138 7.92 17.17 10.81
C VAL A 138 7.85 16.07 11.88
N GLY A 139 8.76 16.16 12.84
CA GLY A 139 8.86 15.22 13.95
C GLY A 139 9.48 13.86 13.57
N ARG A 140 10.04 13.74 12.36
CA ARG A 140 10.89 12.61 11.93
C ARG A 140 12.36 12.94 12.15
N VAL A 141 13.22 11.92 12.00
CA VAL A 141 14.67 12.05 12.13
C VAL A 141 15.30 11.90 10.76
N SER A 142 16.20 12.83 10.39
CA SER A 142 16.92 12.74 9.12
C SER A 142 17.96 11.61 9.17
N LEU A 143 18.11 10.86 8.08
CA LEU A 143 19.20 9.88 7.98
C LEU A 143 20.52 10.55 7.57
N HIS A 144 20.43 11.52 6.66
CA HIS A 144 21.57 12.23 6.09
C HIS A 144 21.56 13.71 6.48
N ASP A 145 22.71 14.35 6.38
CA ASP A 145 22.82 15.79 6.52
C ASP A 145 22.07 16.48 5.37
N VAL A 146 21.20 17.44 5.70
CA VAL A 146 20.46 18.23 4.72
C VAL A 146 21.10 19.62 4.65
N TYR A 147 21.56 19.98 3.46
CA TYR A 147 22.25 21.24 3.19
C TYR A 147 21.38 22.20 2.37
N ASP A 148 21.63 23.49 2.58
CA ASP A 148 21.14 24.58 1.73
C ASP A 148 21.97 24.69 0.43
N GLU A 149 21.49 25.44 -0.58
CA GLU A 149 22.20 25.74 -1.84
C GLU A 149 23.59 26.37 -1.61
N LYS A 150 23.76 27.01 -0.44
CA LYS A 150 25.02 27.63 0.01
C LYS A 150 25.91 26.71 0.86
N ASN A 151 25.63 25.41 0.91
CA ASN A 151 26.29 24.41 1.77
C ASN A 151 26.19 24.69 3.28
N ASN A 152 25.18 25.42 3.73
CA ASN A 152 24.89 25.55 5.16
C ASN A 152 24.07 24.34 5.63
N LEU A 153 24.46 23.74 6.76
CA LEU A 153 23.72 22.63 7.35
C LEU A 153 22.38 23.14 7.92
N ILE A 154 21.27 22.54 7.48
CA ILE A 154 19.91 22.82 7.97
C ILE A 154 19.54 21.83 9.07
N VAL A 155 19.77 20.54 8.81
CA VAL A 155 19.51 19.43 9.73
C VAL A 155 20.64 18.43 9.61
N GLY A 156 21.24 18.04 10.73
CA GLY A 156 22.26 16.99 10.78
C GLY A 156 21.69 15.57 10.64
N SER A 157 22.54 14.64 10.26
CA SER A 157 22.29 13.21 10.33
C SER A 157 21.90 12.82 11.75
N ASN A 158 20.82 12.03 11.88
CA ASN A 158 20.22 11.63 13.15
C ASN A 158 19.63 12.76 14.01
N GLU A 159 19.42 13.95 13.43
CA GLU A 159 18.74 15.06 14.08
C GLU A 159 17.23 15.06 13.75
N ILE A 160 16.44 15.59 14.68
CA ILE A 160 14.99 15.70 14.55
C ILE A 160 14.64 16.90 13.67
N ILE A 161 13.77 16.68 12.70
CA ILE A 161 13.26 17.73 11.83
C ILE A 161 12.09 18.43 12.54
N TYR A 162 12.35 19.62 13.08
CA TYR A 162 11.31 20.49 13.64
C TYR A 162 10.65 21.35 12.55
N GLU A 163 9.51 21.98 12.87
CA GLU A 163 8.70 22.75 11.93
C GLU A 163 9.48 23.87 11.19
N LYS A 164 10.41 24.55 11.89
CA LYS A 164 11.25 25.59 11.27
C LYS A 164 12.16 25.02 10.18
N ALA A 165 12.85 23.92 10.48
CA ALA A 165 13.71 23.25 9.54
C ALA A 165 12.92 22.66 8.37
N ALA A 166 11.75 22.06 8.64
CA ALA A 166 10.88 21.52 7.59
C ALA A 166 10.38 22.59 6.60
N LYS A 167 9.99 23.78 7.09
CA LYS A 167 9.60 24.90 6.23
C LYS A 167 10.78 25.46 5.44
N GLN A 168 11.98 25.47 6.03
CA GLN A 168 13.20 25.87 5.31
C GLN A 168 13.50 24.90 4.16
N ILE A 169 13.49 23.59 4.43
CA ILE A 169 13.68 22.54 3.42
C ILE A 169 12.69 22.71 2.25
N GLU A 170 11.42 22.94 2.55
CA GLU A 170 10.41 23.16 1.52
C GLU A 170 10.63 24.47 0.74
N SER A 171 11.01 25.56 1.41
CA SER A 171 11.26 26.86 0.77
C SER A 171 12.44 26.85 -0.20
N LEU A 172 13.38 25.92 -0.02
CA LEU A 172 14.52 25.70 -0.88
C LEU A 172 14.20 24.84 -2.11
N GLY A 173 12.97 24.30 -2.20
CA GLY A 173 12.56 23.46 -3.32
C GLY A 173 13.17 22.06 -3.30
N ILE A 174 13.65 21.58 -2.15
CA ILE A 174 14.09 20.19 -1.98
C ILE A 174 12.88 19.27 -2.17
N GLU A 175 12.97 18.32 -3.10
CA GLU A 175 11.83 17.48 -3.49
C GLU A 175 11.64 16.24 -2.59
N SER A 176 12.75 15.70 -2.07
CA SER A 176 12.75 14.51 -1.23
C SER A 176 13.77 14.61 -0.10
N VAL A 177 13.44 13.97 1.02
CA VAL A 177 14.34 13.84 2.18
C VAL A 177 14.29 12.40 2.67
N GLU A 178 15.48 11.82 2.86
CA GLU A 178 15.59 10.48 3.42
C GLU A 178 15.48 10.52 4.96
N ILE A 179 14.38 9.97 5.47
CA ILE A 179 14.07 9.95 6.90
C ILE A 179 14.18 8.55 7.48
N ARG A 180 14.39 8.47 8.80
CA ARG A 180 14.25 7.22 9.55
C ARG A 180 12.77 6.90 9.76
N SER A 181 12.43 5.62 9.64
CA SER A 181 11.07 5.12 9.76
C SER A 181 11.01 3.88 10.68
N PRO A 182 9.88 3.64 11.38
CA PRO A 182 9.53 2.34 11.95
C PRO A 182 9.71 1.16 11.00
N LEU A 183 9.51 1.32 9.68
CA LEU A 183 9.63 0.24 8.69
C LEU A 183 11.07 -0.26 8.54
N THR A 184 12.06 0.64 8.57
CA THR A 184 13.48 0.34 8.35
C THR A 184 14.27 0.11 9.63
N CYS A 185 13.59 0.21 10.77
CA CYS A 185 14.18 0.04 12.10
C CYS A 185 14.62 -1.41 12.34
N GLN A 186 15.85 -1.57 12.84
CA GLN A 186 16.49 -2.87 13.04
C GLN A 186 16.42 -3.40 14.47
N THR A 187 15.80 -2.64 15.39
CA THR A 187 15.55 -3.08 16.77
C THR A 187 14.90 -4.47 16.79
N LYS A 188 15.49 -5.40 17.56
CA LYS A 188 15.00 -6.78 17.68
C LYS A 188 13.56 -6.84 18.21
N ARG A 189 13.28 -6.05 19.25
CA ARG A 189 11.96 -5.96 19.89
C ARG A 189 11.49 -4.52 19.99
N GLY A 190 10.35 -4.23 19.39
CA GLY A 190 9.81 -2.88 19.35
C GLY A 190 10.55 -1.97 18.36
N ILE A 191 10.76 -0.72 18.73
CA ILE A 191 11.31 0.33 17.84
C ILE A 191 12.31 1.17 18.63
N CYS A 192 13.32 1.72 17.97
CA CYS A 192 14.19 2.72 18.59
C CYS A 192 13.55 4.12 18.59
N ARG A 193 14.00 4.97 19.52
CA ARG A 193 13.56 6.35 19.68
C ARG A 193 13.73 7.17 18.41
N LYS A 194 14.89 7.05 17.74
CA LYS A 194 15.19 7.79 16.50
C LYS A 194 14.36 7.36 15.30
N CYS A 195 14.01 6.08 15.16
CA CYS A 195 13.18 5.63 14.04
C CYS A 195 11.73 6.07 14.17
N TYR A 196 11.21 6.24 15.39
CA TYR A 196 9.86 6.75 15.62
C TYR A 196 9.81 8.29 15.61
N GLY A 197 10.82 8.95 16.18
CA GLY A 197 10.94 10.39 16.30
C GLY A 197 10.07 10.97 17.41
N VAL A 198 9.36 12.05 17.10
CA VAL A 198 8.55 12.83 18.06
C VAL A 198 7.20 12.13 18.33
N SER A 199 6.81 12.08 19.60
CA SER A 199 5.47 11.66 20.02
C SER A 199 4.47 12.79 19.72
N LEU A 200 3.45 12.48 18.92
CA LEU A 200 2.47 13.46 18.45
C LEU A 200 1.58 14.00 19.57
N SER A 201 1.45 13.26 20.68
CA SER A 201 0.64 13.67 21.83
C SER A 201 1.36 14.69 22.73
N THR A 202 2.69 14.62 22.82
CA THR A 202 3.47 15.50 23.71
C THR A 202 4.29 16.55 22.97
N GLY A 203 4.50 16.39 21.67
CA GLY A 203 5.38 17.24 20.86
C GLY A 203 6.86 17.10 21.20
N ARG A 204 7.23 16.11 22.03
CA ARG A 204 8.60 15.82 22.44
C ARG A 204 9.08 14.51 21.84
N LEU A 205 10.40 14.32 21.86
CA LEU A 205 10.99 13.04 21.49
C LEU A 205 10.37 11.91 22.32
N VAL A 206 9.96 10.83 21.65
CA VAL A 206 9.28 9.70 22.28
C VAL A 206 10.10 9.13 23.44
N GLN A 207 9.47 8.70 24.53
CA GLN A 207 10.21 8.21 25.69
C GLN A 207 10.47 6.69 25.60
N LEU A 208 11.53 6.23 26.27
CA LEU A 208 11.74 4.79 26.44
C LEU A 208 10.59 4.20 27.26
N GLY A 209 10.07 3.07 26.81
CA GLY A 209 8.89 2.41 27.39
C GLY A 209 7.54 2.89 26.85
N GLU A 210 7.49 3.85 25.93
CA GLU A 210 6.23 4.33 25.34
C GLU A 210 5.61 3.26 24.40
N THR A 211 4.31 2.97 24.57
CA THR A 211 3.59 1.91 23.86
C THR A 211 3.07 2.37 22.49
N VAL A 212 4.00 2.73 21.60
CA VAL A 212 3.69 3.30 20.28
C VAL A 212 2.80 2.40 19.41
N GLY A 213 2.87 1.08 19.59
CA GLY A 213 1.99 0.13 18.88
C GLY A 213 0.51 0.23 19.25
N VAL A 214 0.21 0.33 20.55
CA VAL A 214 -1.18 0.50 21.04
C VAL A 214 -1.72 1.86 20.61
N ILE A 215 -0.90 2.91 20.71
CA ILE A 215 -1.25 4.26 20.25
C ILE A 215 -1.57 4.22 18.75
N ALA A 216 -0.71 3.62 17.93
CA ALA A 216 -0.95 3.49 16.49
C ALA A 216 -2.24 2.74 16.15
N ALA A 217 -2.51 1.62 16.82
CA ALA A 217 -3.73 0.85 16.62
C ALA A 217 -4.99 1.65 16.95
N GLN A 218 -4.98 2.44 18.03
CA GLN A 218 -6.10 3.30 18.41
C GLN A 218 -6.27 4.49 17.46
N SER A 219 -5.17 5.12 17.05
CA SER A 219 -5.18 6.24 16.10
C SER A 219 -5.72 5.86 14.72
N VAL A 220 -5.71 4.57 14.35
CA VAL A 220 -6.32 4.05 13.13
C VAL A 220 -7.76 3.55 13.39
N GLY A 221 -7.96 2.83 14.50
CA GLY A 221 -9.23 2.19 14.84
C GLY A 221 -10.36 3.14 15.24
N GLU A 222 -10.07 4.16 16.06
CA GLU A 222 -11.08 5.14 16.50
C GLU A 222 -11.63 5.94 15.31
N PRO A 223 -10.78 6.52 14.43
CA PRO A 223 -11.30 7.17 13.23
C PRO A 223 -11.98 6.18 12.30
N GLY A 224 -11.51 4.93 12.19
CA GLY A 224 -12.17 3.89 11.40
C GLY A 224 -13.61 3.63 11.85
N THR A 225 -13.86 3.64 13.15
CA THR A 225 -15.22 3.55 13.72
C THR A 225 -16.00 4.82 13.41
N GLN A 226 -15.38 5.98 13.57
CA GLN A 226 -16.01 7.26 13.24
C GLN A 226 -16.38 7.37 11.76
N LEU A 227 -15.59 6.81 10.84
CA LEU A 227 -15.92 6.73 9.42
C LEU A 227 -17.25 6.01 9.23
N THR A 228 -17.41 4.81 9.83
CA THR A 228 -18.66 4.05 9.73
C THR A 228 -19.87 4.79 10.28
N LEU A 229 -19.68 5.67 11.28
CA LEU A 229 -20.74 6.49 11.85
C LEU A 229 -21.05 7.73 10.99
N ARG A 230 -20.03 8.40 10.42
CA ARG A 230 -20.16 9.70 9.72
C ARG A 230 -20.58 9.58 8.25
N THR A 231 -20.04 8.62 7.50
CA THR A 231 -20.24 8.56 6.03
C THR A 231 -21.68 8.43 5.59
N PHE A 232 -22.57 7.91 6.43
CA PHE A 232 -23.91 7.52 6.00
C PHE A 232 -25.02 8.50 6.37
N HIS A 233 -24.71 9.59 7.10
CA HIS A 233 -25.66 10.70 7.31
C HIS A 233 -25.87 11.54 6.03
N VAL A 234 -24.96 11.43 5.05
CA VAL A 234 -25.10 11.97 3.70
C VAL A 234 -25.69 10.93 2.73
N GLY A 235 -25.69 9.64 3.09
CA GLY A 235 -26.08 8.49 2.25
C GLY A 235 -27.55 8.42 1.83
N GLY A 236 -28.33 9.47 2.10
CA GLY A 236 -29.61 9.70 1.44
C GLY A 236 -29.42 10.21 0.02
N THR A 237 -28.41 11.03 -0.27
CA THR A 237 -28.24 11.73 -1.55
C THR A 237 -27.03 11.21 -2.34
N ALA A 238 -27.21 10.92 -3.63
CA ALA A 238 -26.10 10.55 -4.50
C ALA A 238 -25.44 11.80 -5.10
N SER A 239 -24.12 11.94 -4.92
CA SER A 239 -23.28 12.95 -5.59
C SER A 239 -22.05 12.29 -6.19
N ARG A 240 -21.64 12.71 -7.39
CA ARG A 240 -20.44 12.23 -8.09
C ARG A 240 -19.38 13.32 -8.10
N SER A 241 -18.13 12.93 -7.87
CA SER A 241 -16.95 13.78 -8.04
C SER A 241 -16.61 13.97 -9.52
N GLU A 242 -16.05 15.13 -9.87
CA GLU A 242 -15.54 15.40 -11.23
C GLU A 242 -14.27 14.58 -11.49
N VAL A 243 -14.11 14.09 -12.72
CA VAL A 243 -12.97 13.26 -13.16
C VAL A 243 -12.12 14.08 -14.13
N ASP A 244 -10.81 14.14 -13.88
CA ASP A 244 -9.86 14.83 -14.74
C ASP A 244 -9.79 14.20 -16.14
N SER A 245 -9.65 15.07 -17.15
CA SER A 245 -9.65 14.68 -18.57
C SER A 245 -8.51 15.32 -19.40
N SER A 246 -7.60 16.07 -18.78
CA SER A 246 -6.52 16.74 -19.51
C SER A 246 -5.27 16.98 -18.66
N VAL A 247 -4.10 17.05 -19.31
CA VAL A 247 -2.84 17.51 -18.70
C VAL A 247 -2.62 18.96 -19.10
N ILE A 248 -2.46 19.84 -18.10
CA ILE A 248 -2.26 21.28 -18.26
C ILE A 248 -0.92 21.67 -17.62
N VAL A 249 -0.15 22.51 -18.30
CA VAL A 249 1.15 23.00 -17.83
C VAL A 249 0.97 23.93 -16.65
N LYS A 250 1.61 23.61 -15.52
CA LYS A 250 1.54 24.41 -14.28
C LYS A 250 2.77 25.28 -14.03
N LYS A 251 3.93 24.90 -14.56
CA LYS A 251 5.18 25.67 -14.49
C LYS A 251 5.73 25.90 -15.91
N PRO A 252 6.25 27.09 -16.23
CA PRO A 252 6.85 27.34 -17.53
C PRO A 252 8.17 26.56 -17.65
N GLY A 253 8.45 26.04 -18.83
CA GLY A 253 9.65 25.27 -19.10
C GLY A 253 9.66 24.72 -20.52
N ARG A 254 10.66 23.90 -20.84
CA ARG A 254 10.76 23.17 -22.09
C ARG A 254 10.10 21.80 -21.94
N LEU A 255 9.07 21.53 -22.74
CA LEU A 255 8.39 20.24 -22.76
C LEU A 255 9.18 19.28 -23.67
N GLU A 256 9.59 18.15 -23.13
CA GLU A 256 10.24 17.05 -23.86
C GLU A 256 9.43 15.76 -23.64
N ILE A 257 9.02 15.11 -24.72
CA ILE A 257 8.20 13.89 -24.65
C ILE A 257 8.99 12.70 -25.17
N GLU A 258 9.26 11.73 -24.30
CA GLU A 258 9.92 10.46 -24.67
C GLU A 258 8.91 9.46 -25.25
N ASP A 259 9.35 8.64 -26.22
CA ASP A 259 8.59 7.54 -26.83
C ASP A 259 7.22 7.93 -27.43
N LEU A 260 7.07 9.16 -27.93
CA LEU A 260 5.83 9.63 -28.52
C LEU A 260 5.58 9.06 -29.93
N ARG A 261 4.51 8.29 -30.10
CA ARG A 261 3.98 7.88 -31.41
C ARG A 261 2.56 8.41 -31.58
N VAL A 262 2.33 9.12 -32.68
CA VAL A 262 1.07 9.83 -32.94
C VAL A 262 0.54 9.48 -34.31
N VAL A 263 -0.77 9.32 -34.40
CA VAL A 263 -1.50 9.13 -35.65
C VAL A 263 -2.40 10.34 -35.90
N LYS A 264 -2.31 10.91 -37.10
CA LYS A 264 -3.17 12.03 -37.53
C LYS A 264 -4.54 11.51 -37.98
N ASN A 265 -5.59 11.94 -37.30
CA ASN A 265 -6.97 11.87 -37.80
C ASN A 265 -7.35 13.24 -38.44
N LYS A 266 -8.49 13.32 -39.14
CA LYS A 266 -8.93 14.50 -39.91
C LYS A 266 -8.93 15.81 -39.13
N ASN A 267 -9.17 15.77 -37.81
CA ASN A 267 -9.28 16.96 -36.95
C ASN A 267 -8.36 16.95 -35.71
N SER A 268 -7.72 15.81 -35.37
CA SER A 268 -6.92 15.69 -34.16
C SER A 268 -5.76 14.71 -34.32
N GLU A 269 -4.75 14.88 -33.48
CA GLU A 269 -3.60 14.00 -33.39
C GLU A 269 -3.73 13.11 -32.16
N ILE A 270 -3.79 11.79 -32.38
CA ILE A 270 -4.08 10.81 -31.33
C ILE A 270 -2.81 10.04 -30.98
N VAL A 271 -2.54 9.93 -29.69
CA VAL A 271 -1.38 9.21 -29.15
C VAL A 271 -1.64 7.71 -29.19
N VAL A 272 -0.70 6.97 -29.77
CA VAL A 272 -0.75 5.50 -29.91
C VAL A 272 0.36 4.82 -29.10
N SER A 273 1.35 5.58 -28.65
CA SER A 273 2.33 5.10 -27.67
C SER A 273 1.68 4.88 -26.30
N ARG A 274 1.95 3.72 -25.68
CA ARG A 274 1.50 3.39 -24.31
C ARG A 274 2.50 3.80 -23.22
N SER A 275 3.74 4.11 -23.61
CA SER A 275 4.87 4.44 -22.73
C SER A 275 5.26 5.92 -22.76
N ALA A 276 4.49 6.77 -23.46
CA ALA A 276 4.90 8.15 -23.67
C ALA A 276 4.91 8.94 -22.36
N GLU A 277 6.03 9.57 -22.07
CA GLU A 277 6.26 10.35 -20.86
C GLU A 277 6.58 11.80 -21.25
N ALA A 278 5.77 12.75 -20.79
CA ALA A 278 5.98 14.18 -20.95
C ALA A 278 6.73 14.74 -19.74
N ARG A 279 7.93 15.26 -19.98
CA ARG A 279 8.79 15.93 -19.00
C ARG A 279 8.85 17.42 -19.29
N ILE A 280 8.60 18.25 -18.28
CA ILE A 280 8.81 19.69 -18.36
C ILE A 280 10.15 19.97 -17.69
N ILE A 281 11.08 20.59 -18.40
CA ILE A 281 12.45 20.85 -17.96
C ILE A 281 12.63 22.35 -17.77
N ASP A 282 13.29 22.78 -16.69
CA ASP A 282 13.70 24.17 -16.54
C ASP A 282 14.88 24.49 -17.47
N ASP A 283 14.71 25.50 -18.31
CA ASP A 283 15.71 25.95 -19.29
C ASP A 283 16.99 26.48 -18.61
N LYS A 284 16.92 26.88 -17.33
CA LYS A 284 18.07 27.43 -16.60
C LYS A 284 19.00 26.38 -16.00
N ASN A 285 18.43 25.30 -15.45
CA ASN A 285 19.16 24.34 -14.63
C ASN A 285 19.12 22.91 -15.21
N GLY A 286 18.35 22.65 -16.27
CA GLY A 286 18.18 21.31 -16.84
C GLY A 286 17.43 20.33 -15.93
N VAL A 287 16.83 20.82 -14.84
CA VAL A 287 16.09 20.00 -13.87
C VAL A 287 14.69 19.71 -14.40
N ILE A 288 14.24 18.46 -14.27
CA ILE A 288 12.87 18.05 -14.61
C ILE A 288 11.92 18.61 -13.54
N LEU A 289 11.06 19.56 -13.92
CA LEU A 289 10.08 20.22 -13.06
C LEU A 289 8.83 19.37 -12.82
N SER A 290 8.42 18.60 -13.83
CA SER A 290 7.27 17.70 -13.75
C SER A 290 7.38 16.61 -14.79
N SER A 291 7.02 15.38 -14.42
CA SER A 291 6.85 14.27 -15.35
C SER A 291 5.42 13.76 -15.30
N SER A 292 4.83 13.51 -16.47
CA SER A 292 3.45 13.00 -16.60
C SER A 292 3.36 11.96 -17.71
N ILE A 293 2.64 10.88 -17.45
CA ILE A 293 2.42 9.82 -18.45
C ILE A 293 1.26 10.24 -19.35
N ILE A 294 1.47 10.19 -20.66
CA ILE A 294 0.42 10.49 -21.65
C ILE A 294 -0.36 9.21 -21.93
N PRO A 295 -1.69 9.18 -21.67
CA PRO A 295 -2.47 7.98 -21.88
C PRO A 295 -2.67 7.66 -23.37
N TYR A 296 -2.71 6.37 -23.70
CA TYR A 296 -3.08 5.89 -25.02
C TYR A 296 -4.46 6.39 -25.43
N GLY A 297 -4.58 6.87 -26.67
CA GLY A 297 -5.82 7.42 -27.21
C GLY A 297 -6.09 8.87 -26.83
N ALA A 298 -5.18 9.53 -26.10
CA ALA A 298 -5.28 10.96 -25.84
C ALA A 298 -5.08 11.77 -27.13
N ASN A 299 -5.83 12.87 -27.26
CA ASN A 299 -5.56 13.90 -28.24
C ASN A 299 -4.40 14.76 -27.73
N ILE A 300 -3.34 14.87 -28.52
CA ILE A 300 -2.17 15.71 -28.21
C ILE A 300 -2.28 17.05 -28.93
N TYR A 301 -1.96 18.13 -28.21
CA TYR A 301 -1.95 19.49 -28.74
C TYR A 301 -0.53 20.05 -28.88
N ILE A 302 0.38 19.68 -27.97
CA ILE A 302 1.77 20.16 -27.94
C ILE A 302 2.71 18.96 -27.87
N LYS A 303 3.72 18.91 -28.76
CA LYS A 303 4.66 17.78 -28.88
C LYS A 303 6.04 18.04 -28.28
N ASP A 304 6.58 19.24 -28.52
CA ASP A 304 7.91 19.65 -28.08
C ASP A 304 7.99 21.18 -28.14
N GLY A 305 8.72 21.79 -27.20
CA GLY A 305 8.99 23.22 -27.17
C GLY A 305 8.69 23.92 -25.84
N ASN A 306 8.86 25.24 -25.84
CA ASN A 306 8.65 26.06 -24.65
C ASN A 306 7.16 26.24 -24.37
N VAL A 307 6.74 25.79 -23.19
CA VAL A 307 5.36 25.84 -22.72
C VAL A 307 5.17 26.86 -21.61
N LYS A 308 3.99 27.49 -21.58
CA LYS A 308 3.59 28.48 -20.57
C LYS A 308 2.55 27.88 -19.63
N ILE A 309 2.41 28.51 -18.46
CA ILE A 309 1.37 28.16 -17.49
C ILE A 309 -0.01 28.26 -18.17
N GLY A 310 -0.79 27.19 -18.11
CA GLY A 310 -2.13 27.09 -18.69
C GLY A 310 -2.19 26.39 -20.06
N ASP A 311 -1.06 26.07 -20.69
CA ASP A 311 -1.05 25.35 -21.96
C ASP A 311 -1.52 23.91 -21.77
N LYS A 312 -2.47 23.46 -22.59
CA LYS A 312 -3.00 22.08 -22.54
C LYS A 312 -2.13 21.17 -23.40
N ILE A 313 -1.47 20.18 -22.79
CA ILE A 313 -0.59 19.23 -23.49
C ILE A 313 -1.43 18.18 -24.22
N CYS A 314 -2.31 17.52 -23.49
CA CYS A 314 -3.18 16.46 -24.03
C CYS A 314 -4.53 16.39 -23.31
N GLU A 315 -5.50 15.76 -23.95
CA GLU A 315 -6.87 15.57 -23.47
C GLU A 315 -7.39 14.19 -23.86
N TRP A 316 -8.17 13.55 -22.99
CA TRP A 316 -8.74 12.23 -23.24
C TRP A 316 -10.17 12.13 -22.70
N ASP A 317 -10.88 11.09 -23.12
CA ASP A 317 -12.19 10.75 -22.56
C ASP A 317 -12.01 10.15 -21.15
N PRO A 318 -12.50 10.81 -20.08
CA PRO A 318 -12.32 10.33 -18.71
C PRO A 318 -13.10 9.03 -18.44
N TYR A 319 -14.18 8.77 -19.20
CA TYR A 319 -15.08 7.65 -18.97
C TYR A 319 -14.76 6.45 -19.84
N ASN A 320 -13.99 6.61 -20.92
CA ASN A 320 -13.72 5.53 -21.85
C ASN A 320 -12.23 5.41 -22.17
N ALA A 321 -11.67 4.22 -22.00
CA ALA A 321 -10.42 3.86 -22.68
C ALA A 321 -10.76 3.50 -24.13
N VAL A 322 -10.02 4.04 -25.09
CA VAL A 322 -10.27 3.80 -26.51
C VAL A 322 -9.27 2.81 -27.08
N ILE A 323 -9.67 2.05 -28.09
CA ILE A 323 -8.78 1.28 -28.97
C ILE A 323 -8.77 2.01 -30.31
N VAL A 324 -7.60 2.40 -30.81
CA VAL A 324 -7.45 3.25 -32.00
C VAL A 324 -6.73 2.49 -33.12
N SER A 325 -7.17 2.66 -34.36
CA SER A 325 -6.51 2.04 -35.51
C SER A 325 -5.26 2.81 -35.95
N GLU A 326 -4.13 2.11 -36.04
CA GLU A 326 -2.86 2.63 -36.58
C GLU A 326 -2.81 2.65 -38.12
N PHE A 327 -3.66 1.83 -38.75
CA PHE A 327 -3.65 1.58 -40.19
C PHE A 327 -5.01 1.90 -40.80
N SER A 328 -5.00 2.36 -42.05
CA SER A 328 -6.22 2.48 -42.84
C SER A 328 -6.46 1.15 -43.56
N GLY A 329 -7.67 0.62 -43.52
CA GLY A 329 -7.97 -0.67 -44.12
C GLY A 329 -9.45 -1.03 -44.02
N LYS A 330 -9.80 -2.23 -44.47
CA LYS A 330 -11.13 -2.80 -44.19
C LYS A 330 -11.09 -3.54 -42.86
N ALA A 331 -12.10 -3.31 -42.02
CA ALA A 331 -12.30 -4.08 -40.80
C ALA A 331 -12.70 -5.51 -41.17
N LYS A 332 -12.04 -6.51 -40.59
CA LYS A 332 -12.46 -7.91 -40.68
C LYS A 332 -12.70 -8.45 -39.29
N PHE A 333 -13.91 -8.96 -39.04
CA PHE A 333 -14.27 -9.53 -37.76
C PHE A 333 -13.75 -10.96 -37.63
N SER A 334 -13.16 -11.26 -36.48
CA SER A 334 -12.82 -12.62 -36.04
C SER A 334 -13.48 -12.85 -34.68
N ASP A 335 -14.20 -13.96 -34.54
CA ASP A 335 -14.81 -14.37 -33.27
C ASP A 335 -15.87 -13.40 -32.70
N ILE A 336 -16.50 -12.59 -33.56
CA ILE A 336 -17.57 -11.64 -33.21
C ILE A 336 -18.91 -12.20 -33.70
N LEU A 337 -19.65 -12.85 -32.81
CA LEU A 337 -20.92 -13.55 -33.06
C LEU A 337 -21.99 -13.06 -32.07
N GLU A 338 -23.16 -12.71 -32.58
CA GLU A 338 -24.27 -12.19 -31.79
C GLU A 338 -24.79 -13.28 -30.82
N GLY A 339 -24.99 -12.90 -29.55
CA GLY A 339 -25.46 -13.80 -28.49
C GLY A 339 -24.39 -14.74 -27.92
N VAL A 340 -23.22 -14.85 -28.57
CA VAL A 340 -22.10 -15.70 -28.10
C VAL A 340 -20.92 -14.86 -27.62
N SER A 341 -20.55 -13.82 -28.36
CA SER A 341 -19.42 -12.94 -28.01
C SER A 341 -19.79 -11.46 -27.94
N PHE A 342 -20.92 -11.03 -28.49
CA PHE A 342 -21.46 -9.69 -28.23
C PHE A 342 -22.99 -9.70 -28.07
N ARG A 343 -23.52 -8.71 -27.35
CA ARG A 343 -24.96 -8.40 -27.25
C ARG A 343 -25.23 -7.01 -27.81
N LEU A 344 -26.42 -6.82 -28.37
CA LEU A 344 -26.90 -5.50 -28.76
C LEU A 344 -27.52 -4.83 -27.54
N GLU A 345 -26.97 -3.69 -27.12
CA GLU A 345 -27.61 -2.78 -26.18
C GLU A 345 -28.17 -1.60 -26.96
N SER A 346 -29.45 -1.30 -26.74
CA SER A 346 -30.04 -0.05 -27.23
C SER A 346 -29.92 1.00 -26.14
N ASP A 347 -29.35 2.15 -26.48
CA ASP A 347 -29.43 3.33 -25.62
C ASP A 347 -30.89 3.82 -25.56
N GLU A 348 -31.46 3.81 -24.35
CA GLU A 348 -32.87 4.13 -24.10
C GLU A 348 -33.24 5.57 -24.48
N GLN A 349 -32.26 6.49 -24.51
CA GLN A 349 -32.52 7.90 -24.87
C GLN A 349 -32.42 8.17 -26.36
N THR A 350 -31.45 7.56 -27.05
CA THR A 350 -31.12 7.91 -28.44
C THR A 350 -31.60 6.88 -29.45
N GLY A 351 -31.94 5.66 -29.01
CA GLY A 351 -32.32 4.55 -29.87
C GLY A 351 -31.17 3.96 -30.68
N TYR A 352 -29.94 4.46 -30.51
CA TYR A 352 -28.76 3.87 -31.13
C TYR A 352 -28.46 2.50 -30.51
N LYS A 353 -28.15 1.53 -31.38
CA LYS A 353 -27.75 0.19 -30.98
C LYS A 353 -26.24 0.11 -30.94
N GLU A 354 -25.68 -0.11 -29.77
CA GLU A 354 -24.26 -0.42 -29.58
C GLU A 354 -24.06 -1.93 -29.41
N LYS A 355 -22.93 -2.44 -29.93
CA LYS A 355 -22.54 -3.83 -29.72
C LYS A 355 -21.60 -3.87 -28.52
N VAL A 356 -21.98 -4.63 -27.49
CA VAL A 356 -21.19 -4.80 -26.26
C VAL A 356 -20.64 -6.22 -26.20
N ILE A 357 -19.32 -6.36 -26.08
CA ILE A 357 -18.68 -7.67 -25.96
C ILE A 357 -19.07 -8.32 -24.63
N ILE A 358 -19.51 -9.57 -24.68
CA ILE A 358 -19.89 -10.38 -23.51
C ILE A 358 -18.88 -11.50 -23.28
N ASP A 359 -18.77 -11.95 -22.03
CA ASP A 359 -17.93 -13.12 -21.71
C ASP A 359 -18.55 -14.38 -22.32
N SER A 360 -17.84 -15.00 -23.26
CA SER A 360 -18.33 -16.18 -23.94
C SER A 360 -18.17 -17.43 -23.06
N ARG A 361 -19.19 -18.29 -23.03
CA ARG A 361 -19.08 -19.61 -22.39
C ARG A 361 -18.02 -20.49 -23.06
N ASN A 362 -17.72 -20.23 -24.34
CA ASN A 362 -16.70 -20.95 -25.09
C ASN A 362 -15.34 -20.25 -25.00
N ARG A 363 -14.41 -20.84 -24.25
CA ARG A 363 -13.09 -20.26 -23.92
C ARG A 363 -12.07 -20.27 -25.06
N GLN A 364 -12.46 -20.67 -26.26
CA GLN A 364 -11.59 -20.63 -27.46
C GLN A 364 -11.84 -19.40 -28.34
N ILE A 365 -12.94 -18.68 -28.12
CA ILE A 365 -13.35 -17.53 -28.92
C ILE A 365 -12.67 -16.28 -28.37
N SER A 366 -11.92 -15.56 -29.20
CA SER A 366 -11.22 -14.32 -28.83
C SER A 366 -11.66 -13.18 -29.75
N PRO A 367 -12.69 -12.40 -29.36
CA PRO A 367 -13.25 -11.35 -30.19
C PRO A 367 -12.18 -10.36 -30.61
N SER A 368 -12.01 -10.19 -31.92
CA SER A 368 -10.95 -9.36 -32.47
C SER A 368 -11.34 -8.75 -33.80
N ILE A 369 -10.81 -7.57 -34.08
CA ILE A 369 -10.98 -6.86 -35.34
C ILE A 369 -9.61 -6.75 -35.98
N THR A 370 -9.46 -7.27 -37.19
CA THR A 370 -8.23 -7.11 -37.97
C THR A 370 -8.40 -5.97 -38.96
N VAL A 371 -7.47 -5.02 -38.97
CA VAL A 371 -7.40 -3.93 -39.94
C VAL A 371 -6.09 -4.04 -40.70
N ASP A 372 -6.19 -4.30 -42.00
CA ASP A 372 -5.06 -4.60 -42.89
C ASP A 372 -4.26 -5.84 -42.41
N LYS A 373 -3.26 -5.65 -41.53
CA LYS A 373 -2.42 -6.72 -40.96
C LYS A 373 -2.40 -6.77 -39.43
N THR A 374 -3.00 -5.78 -38.76
CA THR A 374 -2.92 -5.65 -37.30
C THR A 374 -4.23 -6.10 -36.68
N THR A 375 -4.14 -7.00 -35.71
CA THR A 375 -5.31 -7.54 -35.00
C THR A 375 -5.48 -6.83 -33.66
N TYR A 376 -6.64 -6.22 -33.46
CA TYR A 376 -7.04 -5.56 -32.22
C TYR A 376 -7.99 -6.47 -31.45
N ASN A 377 -7.60 -6.86 -30.24
CA ASN A 377 -8.44 -7.69 -29.37
C ASN A 377 -9.48 -6.81 -28.65
N LEU A 378 -10.73 -7.27 -28.61
CA LEU A 378 -11.82 -6.58 -27.92
C LEU A 378 -12.07 -7.26 -26.56
N PRO A 379 -11.81 -6.58 -25.44
CA PRO A 379 -12.07 -7.14 -24.12
C PRO A 379 -13.57 -7.19 -23.81
N VAL A 380 -13.93 -7.99 -22.80
CA VAL A 380 -15.31 -8.05 -22.31
C VAL A 380 -15.75 -6.68 -21.79
N GLY A 381 -16.95 -6.26 -22.15
CA GLY A 381 -17.48 -4.93 -21.83
C GLY A 381 -17.04 -3.83 -22.78
N ALA A 382 -16.26 -4.13 -23.84
CA ALA A 382 -15.97 -3.15 -24.87
C ALA A 382 -17.20 -2.88 -25.76
N HIS A 383 -17.50 -1.59 -25.96
CA HIS A 383 -18.52 -1.08 -26.86
C HIS A 383 -17.87 -0.78 -28.22
N PHE A 384 -18.45 -1.29 -29.30
CA PHE A 384 -18.01 -0.98 -30.65
C PHE A 384 -19.20 -0.77 -31.58
N SER A 385 -19.06 0.16 -32.52
CA SER A 385 -20.10 0.54 -33.49
C SER A 385 -19.76 0.15 -34.93
N ILE A 386 -18.58 -0.44 -35.14
CA ILE A 386 -18.07 -0.80 -36.47
C ILE A 386 -18.86 -2.00 -37.04
N GLU A 387 -18.98 -2.03 -38.37
CA GLU A 387 -19.51 -3.16 -39.13
C GLU A 387 -18.40 -3.92 -39.87
N ASP A 388 -18.62 -5.22 -40.07
CA ASP A 388 -17.67 -6.06 -40.80
C ASP A 388 -17.55 -5.59 -42.26
N GLY A 389 -16.31 -5.45 -42.76
CA GLY A 389 -16.01 -4.94 -44.09
C GLY A 389 -16.03 -3.41 -44.25
N SER A 390 -16.36 -2.64 -43.21
CA SER A 390 -16.32 -1.17 -43.23
C SER A 390 -14.89 -0.63 -43.43
N LYS A 391 -14.77 0.55 -44.07
CA LYS A 391 -13.49 1.23 -44.27
C LYS A 391 -13.13 2.03 -43.02
N ILE A 392 -12.01 1.68 -42.39
CA ILE A 392 -11.43 2.37 -41.23
C ILE A 392 -10.27 3.24 -41.72
N SER A 393 -10.20 4.48 -41.24
CA SER A 393 -9.07 5.38 -41.44
C SER A 393 -8.11 5.32 -40.26
N LYS A 394 -6.85 5.70 -40.50
CA LYS A 394 -5.88 5.94 -39.42
C LYS A 394 -6.43 6.90 -38.37
N GLY A 395 -6.37 6.52 -37.10
CA GLY A 395 -6.85 7.31 -35.98
C GLY A 395 -8.33 7.12 -35.63
N ASP A 396 -9.07 6.27 -36.36
CA ASP A 396 -10.45 5.96 -36.01
C ASP A 396 -10.51 5.05 -34.77
N ILE A 397 -11.51 5.30 -33.92
CA ILE A 397 -11.75 4.52 -32.70
C ILE A 397 -12.45 3.21 -33.08
N ILE A 398 -11.81 2.09 -32.78
CA ILE A 398 -12.32 0.74 -33.01
C ILE A 398 -13.35 0.36 -31.96
N ALA A 399 -13.01 0.59 -30.69
CA ALA A 399 -13.86 0.28 -29.56
C ALA A 399 -13.63 1.26 -28.42
N LYS A 400 -14.67 1.49 -27.63
CA LYS A 400 -14.67 2.22 -26.37
C LYS A 400 -14.87 1.23 -25.25
N ILE A 401 -13.98 1.23 -24.28
CA ILE A 401 -14.06 0.43 -23.07
C ILE A 401 -14.49 1.40 -21.98
N PRO A 402 -15.72 1.31 -21.45
CA PRO A 402 -16.13 2.09 -20.31
C PRO A 402 -15.15 1.80 -19.18
N ARG A 403 -14.41 2.83 -18.79
CA ARG A 403 -13.73 2.81 -17.50
C ARG A 403 -14.86 2.77 -16.50
N SER A 404 -14.84 1.77 -15.62
CA SER A 404 -15.70 1.87 -14.44
C SER A 404 -15.38 3.22 -13.80
N ALA A 405 -16.34 4.14 -13.77
CA ALA A 405 -16.14 5.50 -13.27
C ALA A 405 -15.80 5.54 -11.76
N GLY A 406 -15.61 4.38 -11.13
CA GLY A 406 -15.03 4.17 -9.81
C GLY A 406 -13.61 3.56 -9.84
N SER A 407 -12.94 3.51 -10.99
CA SER A 407 -11.53 3.11 -11.16
C SER A 407 -10.56 4.27 -10.86
N SER A 408 -11.03 5.41 -10.36
CA SER A 408 -10.20 6.35 -9.61
C SER A 408 -9.85 5.72 -8.25
N GLY A 409 -9.09 4.62 -8.33
CA GLY A 409 -8.79 3.70 -7.25
C GLY A 409 -10.02 3.02 -6.64
N ASP A 410 -9.86 1.77 -6.26
CA ASP A 410 -10.77 1.00 -5.39
C ASP A 410 -10.81 1.59 -3.96
N ILE A 411 -10.72 2.92 -3.82
CA ILE A 411 -10.65 3.69 -2.58
C ILE A 411 -12.07 3.90 -2.00
N THR A 412 -13.10 3.83 -2.86
CA THR A 412 -14.51 3.98 -2.45
C THR A 412 -15.02 2.87 -1.53
N GLY A 413 -14.26 1.79 -1.35
CA GLY A 413 -14.60 0.68 -0.46
C GLY A 413 -14.62 1.03 1.03
N GLY A 414 -14.12 2.19 1.45
CA GLY A 414 -14.12 2.63 2.85
C GLY A 414 -13.40 1.62 3.77
N LEU A 415 -14.00 1.30 4.92
CA LEU A 415 -13.42 0.38 5.90
C LEU A 415 -13.15 -1.05 5.36
N PRO A 416 -14.01 -1.67 4.54
CA PRO A 416 -13.70 -2.93 3.86
C PRO A 416 -12.35 -2.94 3.13
N ARG A 417 -12.00 -1.83 2.45
CA ARG A 417 -10.72 -1.70 1.73
C ARG A 417 -9.53 -1.67 2.69
N VAL A 418 -9.65 -0.90 3.78
CA VAL A 418 -8.64 -0.87 4.86
C VAL A 418 -8.44 -2.26 5.45
N THR A 419 -9.53 -3.00 5.66
CA THR A 419 -9.49 -4.37 6.17
C THR A 419 -8.85 -5.34 5.18
N GLU A 420 -9.14 -5.21 3.88
CA GLU A 420 -8.51 -6.00 2.82
C GLU A 420 -6.99 -5.83 2.82
N MET A 421 -6.52 -4.58 2.96
CA MET A 421 -5.10 -4.24 3.01
C MET A 421 -4.41 -4.80 4.24
N PHE A 422 -4.97 -4.62 5.44
CA PHE A 422 -4.39 -5.19 6.66
C PHE A 422 -4.45 -6.72 6.71
N GLU A 423 -5.37 -7.36 5.99
CA GLU A 423 -5.40 -8.81 5.86
C GLU A 423 -4.54 -9.34 4.70
N ALA A 424 -3.81 -8.46 3.99
CA ALA A 424 -2.98 -8.81 2.83
C ALA A 424 -3.74 -9.66 1.80
N ARG A 425 -5.02 -9.36 1.58
CA ARG A 425 -5.86 -10.09 0.63
C ARG A 425 -5.56 -9.65 -0.79
N ASN A 426 -5.74 -10.58 -1.72
CA ASN A 426 -5.65 -10.23 -3.14
C ASN A 426 -6.86 -9.39 -3.55
N PRO A 427 -6.64 -8.31 -4.33
CA PRO A 427 -7.72 -7.48 -4.83
C PRO A 427 -8.70 -8.29 -5.69
N SER A 428 -9.95 -7.85 -5.75
CA SER A 428 -11.01 -8.52 -6.51
C SER A 428 -10.68 -8.67 -8.01
N ASN A 429 -9.94 -7.70 -8.58
CA ASN A 429 -9.45 -7.76 -9.96
C ASN A 429 -7.92 -7.55 -10.02
N PRO A 430 -7.11 -8.61 -9.86
CA PRO A 430 -5.65 -8.49 -9.79
C PRO A 430 -5.01 -8.37 -11.17
N ALA A 431 -4.13 -7.40 -11.38
CA ALA A 431 -3.29 -7.31 -12.57
C ALA A 431 -2.14 -8.33 -12.50
N ILE A 432 -1.79 -8.89 -13.65
CA ILE A 432 -0.57 -9.70 -13.80
C ILE A 432 0.56 -8.77 -14.20
N VAL A 433 1.66 -8.79 -13.45
CA VAL A 433 2.83 -7.93 -13.67
C VAL A 433 4.01 -8.74 -14.21
N SER A 434 4.90 -8.08 -14.95
CA SER A 434 6.17 -8.68 -15.35
C SER A 434 7.12 -8.77 -14.15
N GLU A 435 7.82 -9.89 -13.99
CA GLU A 435 8.88 -10.06 -12.98
C GLU A 435 10.27 -9.76 -13.56
N VAL A 436 10.40 -9.61 -14.88
CA VAL A 436 11.67 -9.44 -15.59
C VAL A 436 11.57 -8.31 -16.60
N ASP A 437 12.69 -7.63 -16.84
CA ASP A 437 12.83 -6.68 -17.93
C ASP A 437 13.00 -7.44 -19.25
N GLY A 438 12.23 -7.08 -20.29
CA GLY A 438 12.34 -7.75 -21.57
C GLY A 438 11.34 -7.32 -22.65
N SER A 439 11.48 -7.92 -23.83
CA SER A 439 10.55 -7.73 -24.95
C SER A 439 9.40 -8.73 -24.88
N VAL A 440 8.19 -8.25 -25.13
CA VAL A 440 6.95 -9.02 -25.09
C VAL A 440 6.73 -9.78 -26.42
N SER A 441 6.35 -11.05 -26.34
CA SER A 441 5.81 -11.83 -27.46
C SER A 441 4.56 -12.61 -27.02
N PHE A 442 3.65 -12.88 -27.94
CA PHE A 442 2.43 -13.61 -27.63
C PHE A 442 2.56 -15.10 -27.98
N GLY A 443 2.28 -15.95 -27.02
CA GLY A 443 2.18 -17.40 -27.22
C GLY A 443 0.78 -17.86 -27.61
N SER A 444 0.64 -19.19 -27.71
CA SER A 444 -0.63 -19.86 -27.98
C SER A 444 -1.66 -19.67 -26.85
N ILE A 445 -2.95 -19.76 -27.18
CA ILE A 445 -4.03 -19.75 -26.18
C ILE A 445 -4.09 -21.14 -25.51
N LYS A 446 -3.89 -21.18 -24.19
CA LYS A 446 -3.95 -22.39 -23.36
C LYS A 446 -5.10 -22.31 -22.36
N ARG A 447 -6.07 -23.23 -22.48
CA ARG A 447 -7.21 -23.37 -21.54
C ARG A 447 -7.99 -22.06 -21.28
N GLY A 448 -8.11 -21.19 -22.29
CA GLY A 448 -8.80 -19.89 -22.18
C GLY A 448 -7.94 -18.74 -21.65
N ASN A 449 -6.64 -18.96 -21.50
CA ASN A 449 -5.66 -17.92 -21.19
C ASN A 449 -4.76 -17.67 -22.40
N ARG A 450 -4.48 -16.41 -22.69
CA ARG A 450 -3.43 -15.98 -23.61
C ARG A 450 -2.09 -16.06 -22.89
N GLU A 451 -1.13 -16.76 -23.50
CA GLU A 451 0.24 -16.79 -23.01
C GLU A 451 0.97 -15.53 -23.47
N VAL A 452 1.54 -14.77 -22.53
CA VAL A 452 2.40 -13.61 -22.79
C VAL A 452 3.80 -13.99 -22.34
N ILE A 453 4.76 -13.91 -23.26
CA ILE A 453 6.14 -14.34 -23.06
C ILE A 453 7.01 -13.10 -23.01
N ILE A 454 7.84 -12.98 -21.98
CA ILE A 454 8.77 -11.88 -21.82
C ILE A 454 10.18 -12.47 -21.91
N THR A 455 10.93 -11.98 -22.90
CA THR A 455 12.30 -12.43 -23.15
C THR A 455 13.25 -11.33 -22.70
N SER A 456 14.05 -11.63 -21.67
CA SER A 456 15.07 -10.70 -21.19
C SER A 456 16.24 -10.60 -22.16
N LYS A 457 17.02 -9.53 -22.05
CA LYS A 457 18.26 -9.35 -22.85
C LYS A 457 19.26 -10.48 -22.63
N ASN A 458 19.21 -11.12 -21.45
CA ASN A 458 20.08 -12.23 -21.08
C ASN A 458 19.61 -13.60 -21.60
N GLY A 459 18.47 -13.65 -22.31
CA GLY A 459 17.89 -14.89 -22.83
C GLY A 459 16.92 -15.60 -21.86
N ASP A 460 16.69 -15.06 -20.67
CA ASP A 460 15.69 -15.60 -19.73
C ASP A 460 14.28 -15.39 -20.26
N ILE A 461 13.51 -16.48 -20.36
CA ILE A 461 12.13 -16.47 -20.88
C ILE A 461 11.17 -16.73 -19.72
N LYS A 462 10.34 -15.73 -19.38
CA LYS A 462 9.20 -15.90 -18.45
C LYS A 462 7.87 -15.89 -19.21
N LYS A 463 6.96 -16.76 -18.78
CA LYS A 463 5.64 -16.94 -19.42
C LYS A 463 4.53 -16.63 -18.42
N TYR A 464 3.61 -15.78 -18.82
CA TYR A 464 2.47 -15.29 -18.04
C TYR A 464 1.17 -15.74 -18.71
N LEU A 465 0.19 -16.19 -17.93
CA LEU A 465 -1.11 -16.64 -18.44
C LEU A 465 -2.18 -15.60 -18.10
N ILE A 466 -2.61 -14.83 -19.10
CA ILE A 466 -3.62 -13.78 -18.94
C ILE A 466 -4.97 -14.30 -19.44
N LYS A 467 -6.04 -14.16 -18.65
CA LYS A 467 -7.39 -14.54 -19.09
C LYS A 467 -7.80 -13.70 -20.31
N LEU A 468 -8.40 -14.33 -21.31
CA LEU A 468 -8.86 -13.63 -22.53
C LEU A 468 -9.91 -12.53 -22.25
N SER A 469 -10.65 -12.64 -21.14
CA SER A 469 -11.63 -11.63 -20.75
C SER A 469 -11.01 -10.32 -20.24
N LYS A 470 -9.72 -10.34 -19.86
CA LYS A 470 -9.01 -9.15 -19.38
C LYS A 470 -8.41 -8.36 -20.54
N HIS A 471 -8.45 -7.03 -20.42
CA HIS A 471 -7.76 -6.16 -21.35
C HIS A 471 -6.24 -6.25 -21.17
N ILE A 472 -5.52 -6.60 -22.24
CA ILE A 472 -4.06 -6.70 -22.27
C ILE A 472 -3.47 -5.33 -22.62
N LEU A 473 -2.61 -4.81 -21.75
CA LEU A 473 -2.01 -3.47 -21.85
C LEU A 473 -0.72 -3.45 -22.68
N VAL A 474 -0.19 -4.60 -23.06
CA VAL A 474 1.05 -4.73 -23.83
C VAL A 474 0.77 -5.23 -25.25
N GLN A 475 1.64 -4.88 -26.20
CA GLN A 475 1.65 -5.38 -27.58
C GLN A 475 2.90 -6.22 -27.87
N GLU A 476 2.93 -6.82 -29.06
CA GLU A 476 4.07 -7.62 -29.51
C GLU A 476 5.28 -6.72 -29.82
N ASN A 477 6.45 -7.11 -29.31
CA ASN A 477 7.70 -6.36 -29.33
C ASN A 477 7.77 -5.12 -28.42
N ASP A 478 6.78 -4.91 -27.55
CA ASP A 478 6.90 -3.88 -26.51
C ASP A 478 8.01 -4.25 -25.52
N TYR A 479 8.79 -3.25 -25.08
CA TYR A 479 9.76 -3.42 -24.01
C TYR A 479 9.11 -3.05 -22.68
N VAL A 480 9.04 -4.01 -21.76
CA VAL A 480 8.46 -3.81 -20.42
C VAL A 480 9.53 -3.94 -19.34
N LYS A 481 9.37 -3.14 -18.29
CA LYS A 481 10.21 -3.21 -17.10
C LYS A 481 9.55 -4.16 -16.07
N ALA A 482 10.35 -4.68 -15.15
CA ALA A 482 9.89 -5.45 -14.02
C ALA A 482 8.94 -4.60 -13.17
N GLY A 483 7.79 -5.16 -12.83
CA GLY A 483 6.70 -4.50 -12.12
C GLY A 483 5.69 -3.78 -13.02
N THR A 484 5.88 -3.73 -14.34
CA THR A 484 4.87 -3.18 -15.26
C THR A 484 3.67 -4.13 -15.38
N PRO A 485 2.42 -3.65 -15.23
CA PRO A 485 1.23 -4.46 -15.42
C PRO A 485 1.01 -4.82 -16.89
N LEU A 486 0.81 -6.12 -17.16
CA LEU A 486 0.55 -6.66 -18.50
C LEU A 486 -0.94 -6.63 -18.87
N CYS A 487 -1.82 -6.59 -17.87
CA CYS A 487 -3.26 -6.48 -18.04
C CYS A 487 -3.86 -5.48 -17.07
N ASP A 488 -5.09 -5.07 -17.36
CA ASP A 488 -5.87 -4.21 -16.49
C ASP A 488 -6.16 -4.87 -15.12
N GLY A 489 -6.15 -4.05 -14.06
CA GLY A 489 -6.35 -4.46 -12.68
C GLY A 489 -5.38 -3.81 -11.69
N VAL A 490 -5.54 -4.17 -10.41
CA VAL A 490 -4.70 -3.67 -9.30
C VAL A 490 -3.55 -4.65 -9.06
N ILE A 491 -2.33 -4.14 -8.87
CA ILE A 491 -1.16 -4.97 -8.58
C ILE A 491 -1.31 -5.58 -7.18
N THR A 492 -1.02 -6.87 -7.02
CA THR A 492 -1.14 -7.51 -5.71
C THR A 492 0.06 -7.17 -4.81
N PRO A 493 -0.13 -7.03 -3.49
CA PRO A 493 0.98 -6.80 -2.56
C PRO A 493 2.06 -7.90 -2.64
N SER A 494 1.65 -9.15 -2.88
CA SER A 494 2.56 -10.29 -3.03
C SER A 494 3.50 -10.13 -4.23
N ASP A 495 2.97 -9.65 -5.36
CA ASP A 495 3.79 -9.40 -6.55
C ASP A 495 4.74 -8.22 -6.34
N ILE A 496 4.28 -7.16 -5.64
CA ILE A 496 5.13 -6.02 -5.28
C ILE A 496 6.29 -6.48 -4.40
N LEU A 497 6.02 -7.34 -3.42
CA LEU A 497 7.04 -7.89 -2.54
C LEU A 497 8.10 -8.70 -3.30
N ALA A 498 7.65 -9.57 -4.22
CA ALA A 498 8.54 -10.41 -5.01
C ALA A 498 9.44 -9.61 -5.96
N ILE A 499 8.95 -8.48 -6.49
CA ILE A 499 9.63 -7.71 -7.53
C ILE A 499 10.41 -6.52 -6.96
N LYS A 500 9.74 -5.68 -6.14
CA LYS A 500 10.29 -4.40 -5.64
C LYS A 500 10.86 -4.51 -4.22
N GLY A 501 10.48 -5.54 -3.48
CA GLY A 501 10.99 -5.82 -2.14
C GLY A 501 10.15 -5.24 -0.99
N VAL A 502 10.67 -5.44 0.23
CA VAL A 502 9.94 -5.26 1.51
C VAL A 502 9.49 -3.81 1.74
N VAL A 503 10.39 -2.84 1.59
CA VAL A 503 10.09 -1.44 1.93
C VAL A 503 9.01 -0.89 1.00
N THR A 504 9.09 -1.21 -0.30
CA THR A 504 8.13 -0.72 -1.29
C THR A 504 6.74 -1.31 -1.09
N VAL A 505 6.60 -2.60 -0.78
CA VAL A 505 5.27 -3.17 -0.48
C VAL A 505 4.68 -2.58 0.80
N GLN A 506 5.49 -2.34 1.82
CA GLN A 506 5.03 -1.72 3.06
C GLN A 506 4.56 -0.28 2.82
N GLN A 507 5.34 0.50 2.06
CA GLN A 507 4.97 1.86 1.69
C GLN A 507 3.70 1.90 0.81
N TYR A 508 3.54 0.93 -0.10
CA TYR A 508 2.31 0.78 -0.89
C TYR A 508 1.09 0.58 0.02
N ILE A 509 1.17 -0.33 1.00
CA ILE A 509 0.09 -0.58 1.96
C ILE A 509 -0.21 0.65 2.81
N VAL A 510 0.83 1.36 3.29
CA VAL A 510 0.65 2.61 4.06
C VAL A 510 -0.10 3.65 3.24
N ASN A 511 0.33 3.89 2.00
CA ASN A 511 -0.30 4.89 1.13
C ASN A 511 -1.75 4.52 0.80
N GLU A 512 -2.04 3.28 0.40
CA GLU A 512 -3.41 2.84 0.07
C GLU A 512 -4.36 3.00 1.26
N ILE A 513 -3.93 2.61 2.46
CA ILE A 513 -4.76 2.76 3.67
C ILE A 513 -4.97 4.24 3.97
N GLN A 514 -3.91 5.03 3.89
CA GLN A 514 -3.97 6.46 4.21
C GLN A 514 -4.88 7.22 3.24
N ASP A 515 -4.87 6.88 1.95
CA ASP A 515 -5.74 7.50 0.96
C ASP A 515 -7.22 7.27 1.27
N VAL A 516 -7.59 6.11 1.82
CA VAL A 516 -8.95 5.87 2.29
C VAL A 516 -9.33 6.83 3.43
N TYR A 517 -8.45 7.04 4.42
CA TYR A 517 -8.72 7.97 5.51
C TYR A 517 -8.74 9.43 5.03
N ARG A 518 -7.86 9.79 4.10
CA ARG A 518 -7.78 11.14 3.51
C ARG A 518 -9.00 11.48 2.66
N LEU A 519 -9.49 10.54 1.83
CA LEU A 519 -10.74 10.72 1.09
C LEU A 519 -11.93 11.05 2.00
N GLN A 520 -11.86 10.63 3.26
CA GLN A 520 -12.87 10.90 4.27
C GLN A 520 -12.55 12.13 5.15
N GLY A 521 -11.50 12.87 4.80
CA GLY A 521 -11.07 14.09 5.51
C GLY A 521 -10.37 13.85 6.84
N VAL A 522 -9.94 12.63 7.14
CA VAL A 522 -9.20 12.30 8.36
C VAL A 522 -7.69 12.27 8.05
N LYS A 523 -6.94 13.23 8.59
CA LYS A 523 -5.48 13.26 8.49
C LYS A 523 -4.87 12.46 9.66
N ILE A 524 -4.18 11.37 9.34
CA ILE A 524 -3.41 10.54 10.30
C ILE A 524 -1.96 10.49 9.81
N ASN A 525 -1.01 10.65 10.72
CA ASN A 525 0.42 10.62 10.38
C ASN A 525 0.88 9.20 10.01
N ASP A 526 1.73 9.12 8.97
CA ASP A 526 2.25 7.87 8.38
C ASP A 526 2.88 6.94 9.43
N LYS A 527 3.49 7.49 10.49
CA LYS A 527 4.19 6.69 11.52
C LYS A 527 3.30 5.65 12.18
N HIS A 528 2.00 5.94 12.34
CA HIS A 528 1.06 4.98 12.93
C HIS A 528 0.82 3.80 11.99
N PHE A 529 0.62 4.05 10.70
CA PHE A 529 0.48 2.99 9.72
C PHE A 529 1.77 2.19 9.55
N GLU A 530 2.92 2.86 9.53
CA GLU A 530 4.24 2.22 9.45
C GLU A 530 4.48 1.24 10.61
N VAL A 531 4.11 1.63 11.84
CA VAL A 531 4.20 0.75 13.02
C VAL A 531 3.36 -0.52 12.85
N LEU A 532 2.14 -0.40 12.33
CA LEU A 532 1.21 -1.51 12.13
C LEU A 532 1.66 -2.42 10.97
N VAL A 533 2.01 -1.83 9.83
CA VAL A 533 2.44 -2.55 8.62
C VAL A 533 3.77 -3.28 8.84
N ARG A 534 4.66 -2.75 9.70
CA ARG A 534 5.87 -3.48 10.14
C ARG A 534 5.52 -4.86 10.72
N GLN A 535 4.42 -4.96 11.47
CA GLN A 535 4.04 -6.21 12.13
C GLN A 535 3.54 -7.29 11.15
N MET A 536 3.11 -6.91 9.95
CA MET A 536 2.66 -7.84 8.91
C MET A 536 3.80 -8.67 8.31
N MET A 537 5.07 -8.29 8.54
CA MET A 537 6.27 -8.93 7.98
C MET A 537 7.24 -9.46 9.04
N ARG A 538 6.71 -9.93 10.18
CA ARG A 538 7.52 -10.51 11.27
C ARG A 538 8.08 -11.91 10.99
N LYS A 539 7.50 -12.62 10.02
CA LYS A 539 7.89 -14.00 9.69
C LYS A 539 8.61 -14.04 8.34
N VAL A 540 9.53 -14.98 8.23
CA VAL A 540 10.24 -15.32 6.99
C VAL A 540 10.04 -16.80 6.71
N GLN A 541 9.98 -17.18 5.43
CA GLN A 541 10.01 -18.58 5.01
C GLN A 541 11.44 -18.96 4.67
N ILE A 542 11.88 -20.09 5.19
CA ILE A 542 13.21 -20.61 4.89
C ILE A 542 13.22 -21.17 3.47
N ALA A 543 14.09 -20.64 2.62
CA ALA A 543 14.29 -21.11 1.25
C ALA A 543 15.34 -22.22 1.20
N ASP A 544 16.44 -22.02 1.92
CA ASP A 544 17.52 -22.99 2.11
C ASP A 544 17.92 -22.97 3.58
N SER A 545 17.98 -24.13 4.22
CA SER A 545 18.36 -24.26 5.63
C SER A 545 19.86 -24.06 5.86
N GLY A 546 20.71 -24.19 4.85
CA GLY A 546 22.15 -24.23 5.02
C GLY A 546 22.56 -25.27 6.08
N ASP A 547 23.51 -24.89 6.95
CA ASP A 547 23.96 -25.71 8.09
C ASP A 547 23.20 -25.39 9.39
N THR A 548 22.09 -24.66 9.31
CA THR A 548 21.27 -24.30 10.48
C THR A 548 20.28 -25.42 10.85
N PHE A 549 19.62 -25.29 12.01
CA PHE A 549 18.56 -26.24 12.41
C PHE A 549 17.21 -26.02 11.70
N PHE A 550 17.11 -25.03 10.81
CA PHE A 550 15.85 -24.71 10.16
C PHE A 550 15.41 -25.77 9.17
N LEU A 551 14.09 -25.89 8.97
CA LEU A 551 13.50 -26.73 7.94
C LEU A 551 13.16 -25.88 6.72
N GLU A 552 13.45 -26.36 5.53
CA GLU A 552 13.03 -25.73 4.28
C GLU A 552 11.51 -25.55 4.25
N ASN A 553 11.06 -24.42 3.72
CA ASN A 553 9.66 -23.99 3.66
C ASN A 553 8.98 -23.76 5.03
N SER A 554 9.69 -23.89 6.14
CA SER A 554 9.13 -23.54 7.45
C SER A 554 9.03 -22.03 7.64
N LEU A 555 8.01 -21.60 8.39
CA LEU A 555 7.81 -20.20 8.77
C LEU A 555 8.45 -19.94 10.13
N VAL A 556 9.43 -19.04 10.16
CA VAL A 556 10.20 -18.72 11.37
C VAL A 556 10.11 -17.23 11.67
N SER A 557 10.23 -16.86 12.94
CA SER A 557 10.38 -15.45 13.33
C SER A 557 11.63 -14.84 12.70
N LYS A 558 11.49 -13.65 12.11
CA LYS A 558 12.61 -12.90 11.52
C LYS A 558 13.74 -12.70 12.53
N GLU A 559 13.40 -12.42 13.80
CA GLU A 559 14.38 -12.27 14.88
C GLU A 559 15.15 -13.57 15.14
N GLN A 560 14.44 -14.70 15.21
CA GLN A 560 15.07 -16.02 15.42
C GLN A 560 15.98 -16.39 14.25
N PHE A 561 15.53 -16.15 13.01
CA PHE A 561 16.32 -16.37 11.81
C PHE A 561 17.61 -15.54 11.81
N GLN A 562 17.51 -14.23 12.10
CA GLN A 562 18.67 -13.35 12.18
C GLN A 562 19.66 -13.78 13.27
N ASN A 563 19.17 -14.03 14.49
CA ASN A 563 20.02 -14.45 15.60
C ASN A 563 20.76 -15.76 15.32
N GLU A 564 20.14 -16.70 14.60
CA GLU A 564 20.79 -17.98 14.30
C GLU A 564 21.82 -17.85 13.18
N ASN A 565 21.50 -17.08 12.13
CA ASN A 565 22.46 -16.79 11.07
C ASN A 565 23.68 -16.02 11.61
N ASP A 566 23.47 -15.06 12.52
CA ASP A 566 24.57 -14.30 13.14
C ASP A 566 25.50 -15.20 13.97
N LYS A 567 24.97 -16.25 14.61
CA LYS A 567 25.79 -17.23 15.34
C LYS A 567 26.61 -18.14 14.42
N ILE A 568 26.01 -18.56 13.30
CA ILE A 568 26.64 -19.48 12.36
C ILE A 568 27.66 -18.74 11.48
N PHE A 569 27.48 -17.43 11.32
CA PHE A 569 28.40 -16.59 10.57
C PHE A 569 29.84 -16.69 11.11
N GLY A 570 30.76 -17.13 10.24
CA GLY A 570 32.17 -17.29 10.59
C GLY A 570 32.52 -18.58 11.34
N MET A 571 31.55 -19.46 11.61
CA MET A 571 31.82 -20.80 12.15
C MET A 571 32.33 -21.75 11.06
N LYS A 572 32.96 -22.86 11.49
CA LYS A 572 33.51 -23.91 10.63
C LYS A 572 32.71 -25.19 10.77
N TYR A 573 32.35 -25.78 9.64
CA TYR A 573 31.70 -27.09 9.56
C TYR A 573 32.76 -28.16 9.33
N ILE A 574 32.81 -29.17 10.20
CA ILE A 574 33.80 -30.25 10.12
C ILE A 574 33.35 -31.30 9.11
N LEU A 575 34.15 -31.52 8.07
CA LEU A 575 33.92 -32.55 7.05
C LEU A 575 34.49 -33.88 7.53
N GLU A 576 35.76 -33.89 7.92
CA GLU A 576 36.46 -35.06 8.43
C GLU A 576 37.21 -34.72 9.72
N ALA A 577 37.07 -35.59 10.72
CA ALA A 577 37.69 -35.41 12.03
C ALA A 577 39.19 -35.73 12.07
N GLY A 578 39.75 -36.35 11.02
CA GLY A 578 41.13 -36.84 11.04
C GLY A 578 41.36 -37.79 12.22
N ASP A 579 42.38 -37.49 13.03
CA ASP A 579 42.71 -38.23 14.27
C ASP A 579 42.30 -37.45 15.54
N SER A 580 41.32 -36.53 15.46
CA SER A 580 40.81 -35.81 16.63
C SER A 580 39.85 -36.67 17.45
N ASP A 581 40.09 -36.77 18.75
CA ASP A 581 39.14 -37.40 19.70
C ASP A 581 38.00 -36.45 20.12
N VAL A 582 38.15 -35.15 19.84
CA VAL A 582 37.25 -34.09 20.36
C VAL A 582 36.26 -33.65 19.29
N LEU A 583 36.74 -33.44 18.07
CA LEU A 583 35.94 -32.94 16.95
C LEU A 583 35.39 -34.12 16.14
N LYS A 584 34.10 -34.05 15.78
CA LYS A 584 33.42 -35.07 14.98
C LYS A 584 32.90 -34.50 13.66
N PRO A 585 32.81 -35.32 12.60
CA PRO A 585 32.16 -34.91 11.35
C PRO A 585 30.75 -34.39 11.60
N GLY A 586 30.39 -33.28 10.96
CA GLY A 586 29.08 -32.64 11.11
C GLY A 586 28.96 -31.63 12.26
N GLN A 587 29.99 -31.45 13.08
CA GLN A 587 29.99 -30.42 14.12
C GLN A 587 30.32 -29.03 13.54
N ILE A 588 29.66 -28.01 14.10
CA ILE A 588 29.93 -26.60 13.85
C ILE A 588 30.76 -26.08 15.01
N VAL A 589 31.95 -25.56 14.72
CA VAL A 589 32.90 -25.08 15.73
C VAL A 589 33.44 -23.71 15.39
N SER A 590 33.91 -22.99 16.40
CA SER A 590 34.55 -21.71 16.17
C SER A 590 35.91 -21.89 15.46
N PRO A 591 36.35 -20.90 14.67
CA PRO A 591 37.68 -20.91 14.07
C PRO A 591 38.82 -20.98 15.11
N ARG A 592 38.53 -20.61 16.36
CA ARG A 592 39.48 -20.68 17.47
C ARG A 592 39.65 -22.12 17.95
N GLU A 593 38.54 -22.80 18.26
CA GLU A 593 38.56 -24.21 18.71
C GLU A 593 39.21 -25.11 17.65
N LEU A 594 38.87 -24.92 16.37
CA LEU A 594 39.48 -25.67 15.28
C LEU A 594 41.01 -25.43 15.20
N ARG A 595 41.46 -24.18 15.41
CA ARG A 595 42.90 -23.84 15.40
C ARG A 595 43.64 -24.45 16.59
N GLU A 596 43.04 -24.41 17.78
CA GLU A 596 43.63 -25.00 18.99
C GLU A 596 43.78 -26.51 18.83
N GLU A 597 42.75 -27.19 18.32
CA GLU A 597 42.78 -28.63 18.09
C GLU A 597 43.76 -29.02 16.97
N ASN A 598 43.74 -28.34 15.83
CA ASN A 598 44.70 -28.59 14.75
C ASN A 598 46.15 -28.32 15.19
N SER A 599 46.38 -27.36 16.09
CA SER A 599 47.71 -27.12 16.66
C SER A 599 48.15 -28.22 17.63
N ARG A 600 47.20 -28.89 18.29
CA ARG A 600 47.46 -30.06 19.15
C ARG A 600 47.78 -31.30 18.32
N LEU A 601 47.02 -31.54 17.25
CA LEU A 601 47.23 -32.67 16.34
C LEU A 601 48.55 -32.55 15.58
N LYS A 602 48.88 -31.36 15.06
CA LYS A 602 50.17 -31.09 14.41
C LYS A 602 51.37 -31.27 15.35
N ARG A 603 51.23 -30.97 16.64
CA ARG A 603 52.29 -31.21 17.65
C ARG A 603 52.55 -32.69 17.93
N LYS A 604 51.59 -33.56 17.59
CA LYS A 604 51.66 -35.01 17.79
C LYS A 604 51.88 -35.77 16.46
N ASP A 605 52.17 -35.07 15.35
CA ASP A 605 52.27 -35.63 14.00
C ASP A 605 51.04 -36.44 13.54
N LEU A 606 49.85 -36.04 14.02
CA LEU A 606 48.56 -36.65 13.67
C LEU A 606 47.87 -35.89 12.54
N LYS A 607 46.94 -36.54 11.82
CA LYS A 607 46.19 -35.89 10.74
C LYS A 607 45.29 -34.79 11.30
N ALA A 608 45.40 -33.61 10.70
CA ALA A 608 44.59 -32.44 11.05
C ALA A 608 43.13 -32.62 10.60
N VAL A 609 42.23 -31.91 11.27
CA VAL A 609 40.80 -31.86 10.97
C VAL A 609 40.55 -31.05 9.71
N GLU A 610 39.78 -31.60 8.78
CA GLU A 610 39.32 -30.91 7.57
C GLU A 610 37.97 -30.25 7.80
N SER A 611 37.86 -28.98 7.41
CA SER A 611 36.66 -28.17 7.62
C SER A 611 36.38 -27.24 6.45
N ARG A 612 35.11 -26.93 6.24
CA ARG A 612 34.64 -25.83 5.37
C ARG A 612 34.01 -24.71 6.18
N ASP A 613 33.73 -23.58 5.55
CA ASP A 613 32.89 -22.54 6.16
C ASP A 613 31.46 -23.03 6.33
N ALA A 614 30.86 -22.70 7.48
CA ALA A 614 29.46 -22.96 7.74
C ALA A 614 28.59 -22.02 6.89
N VAL A 615 27.55 -22.56 6.26
CA VAL A 615 26.65 -21.84 5.37
C VAL A 615 25.42 -21.41 6.17
N PRO A 616 25.12 -20.10 6.28
CA PRO A 616 23.91 -19.62 6.94
C PRO A 616 22.65 -19.93 6.13
N ALA A 617 21.49 -19.92 6.78
CA ALA A 617 20.22 -20.15 6.09
C ALA A 617 19.83 -18.96 5.21
N VAL A 618 19.12 -19.24 4.12
CA VAL A 618 18.51 -18.24 3.24
C VAL A 618 17.02 -18.22 3.47
N SER A 619 16.42 -17.03 3.58
CA SER A 619 14.99 -16.86 3.75
C SER A 619 14.37 -15.88 2.76
N ILE A 620 13.07 -16.06 2.53
CA ILE A 620 12.22 -15.21 1.70
C ILE A 620 11.26 -14.48 2.65
N PRO A 621 11.14 -13.14 2.56
CA PRO A 621 10.19 -12.38 3.36
C PRO A 621 8.76 -12.73 2.96
N ILE A 622 7.85 -12.79 3.93
CA ILE A 622 6.43 -13.05 3.68
C ILE A 622 5.58 -11.94 4.27
N LEU A 623 4.59 -11.52 3.48
CA LEU A 623 3.53 -10.65 3.94
C LEU A 623 2.38 -11.50 4.50
N GLN A 624 2.01 -11.27 5.75
CA GLN A 624 0.87 -11.93 6.39
C GLN A 624 -0.19 -10.90 6.80
N GLY A 625 -1.46 -11.28 6.65
CA GLY A 625 -2.56 -10.51 7.23
C GLY A 625 -2.49 -10.46 8.77
N ILE A 626 -2.99 -9.38 9.36
CA ILE A 626 -2.95 -9.14 10.81
C ILE A 626 -3.56 -10.29 11.63
N THR A 627 -4.62 -10.95 11.13
CA THR A 627 -5.24 -12.08 11.85
C THR A 627 -4.31 -13.30 11.93
N ARG A 628 -3.53 -13.56 10.87
CA ARG A 628 -2.57 -14.67 10.87
C ARG A 628 -1.32 -14.32 11.69
N ALA A 629 -0.88 -13.06 11.61
CA ALA A 629 0.25 -12.56 12.38
C ALA A 629 0.00 -12.64 13.90
N SER A 630 -1.21 -12.30 14.37
CA SER A 630 -1.55 -12.34 15.81
C SER A 630 -1.61 -13.76 16.39
N LEU A 631 -1.96 -14.77 15.58
CA LEU A 631 -1.98 -16.18 16.00
C LEU A 631 -0.58 -16.81 16.09
N GLN A 632 0.41 -16.22 15.43
CA GLN A 632 1.77 -16.76 15.32
C GLN A 632 2.79 -15.99 16.18
N VAL A 633 2.31 -15.30 17.20
CA VAL A 633 3.17 -14.65 18.22
C VAL A 633 3.87 -15.70 19.08
N ASP A 634 5.03 -15.34 19.62
CA ASP A 634 5.87 -16.29 20.36
C ASP A 634 5.29 -16.63 21.75
N SER A 635 4.55 -15.69 22.36
CA SER A 635 3.78 -15.97 23.58
C SER A 635 2.52 -16.79 23.26
N TRP A 636 2.46 -18.00 23.81
CA TRP A 636 1.26 -18.82 23.70
C TRP A 636 0.12 -18.29 24.58
N ILE A 637 0.41 -17.58 25.68
CA ILE A 637 -0.60 -16.96 26.55
C ILE A 637 -1.33 -15.85 25.80
N SER A 638 -0.59 -14.96 25.13
CA SER A 638 -1.17 -13.90 24.31
C SER A 638 -1.91 -14.46 23.10
N ALA A 639 -1.35 -15.45 22.39
CA ALA A 639 -2.02 -16.10 21.27
C ALA A 639 -3.34 -16.78 21.70
N ALA A 640 -3.36 -17.47 22.85
CA ALA A 640 -4.53 -18.20 23.35
C ALA A 640 -5.72 -17.28 23.70
N SER A 641 -5.44 -16.03 24.07
CA SER A 641 -6.46 -15.02 24.42
C SER A 641 -7.23 -14.44 23.22
N PHE A 642 -6.71 -14.64 22.00
CA PHE A 642 -7.28 -14.03 20.79
C PHE A 642 -8.34 -14.93 20.12
N GLN A 643 -7.90 -15.95 19.37
CA GLN A 643 -8.74 -16.89 18.61
C GLN A 643 -8.10 -18.28 18.57
N GLN A 644 -8.92 -19.31 18.30
CA GLN A 644 -8.46 -20.71 18.16
C GLN A 644 -7.69 -21.24 19.40
N THR A 645 -8.15 -20.89 20.61
CA THR A 645 -7.50 -21.23 21.89
C THR A 645 -7.12 -22.70 22.02
N THR A 646 -8.00 -23.63 21.63
CA THR A 646 -7.73 -25.07 21.69
C THR A 646 -6.53 -25.49 20.84
N LYS A 647 -6.40 -24.92 19.63
CA LYS A 647 -5.28 -25.18 18.73
C LYS A 647 -3.97 -24.67 19.32
N VAL A 648 -3.98 -23.44 19.84
CA VAL A 648 -2.79 -22.80 20.45
C VAL A 648 -2.32 -23.58 21.67
N LEU A 649 -3.23 -23.97 22.57
CA LEU A 649 -2.90 -24.71 23.78
C LEU A 649 -2.36 -26.12 23.46
N ASN A 650 -2.96 -26.82 22.49
CA ASN A 650 -2.47 -28.12 22.06
C ASN A 650 -1.06 -28.03 21.48
N GLU A 651 -0.79 -27.04 20.63
CA GLU A 651 0.54 -26.83 20.06
C GLU A 651 1.57 -26.46 21.15
N ALA A 652 1.18 -25.63 22.11
CA ALA A 652 2.02 -25.26 23.25
C ALA A 652 2.34 -26.47 24.14
N ALA A 653 1.35 -27.34 24.40
CA ALA A 653 1.51 -28.55 25.19
C ALA A 653 2.43 -29.58 24.52
N ILE A 654 2.22 -29.86 23.22
CA ILE A 654 3.05 -30.79 22.44
C ILE A 654 4.51 -30.34 22.39
N ASN A 655 4.75 -29.04 22.20
CA ASN A 655 6.09 -28.47 22.12
C ASN A 655 6.69 -28.11 23.49
N ALA A 656 5.97 -28.35 24.59
CA ALA A 656 6.35 -27.92 25.94
C ALA A 656 6.79 -26.44 26.01
N LYS A 657 6.07 -25.54 25.32
CA LYS A 657 6.42 -24.12 25.21
C LYS A 657 6.42 -23.46 26.59
N ARG A 658 7.44 -22.63 26.85
CA ARG A 658 7.52 -21.75 28.02
C ARG A 658 7.26 -20.32 27.60
N ASP A 659 6.52 -19.57 28.41
CA ASP A 659 6.24 -18.16 28.15
C ASP A 659 7.22 -17.26 28.93
N GLY A 660 7.78 -16.27 28.25
CA GLY A 660 8.73 -15.33 28.83
C GLY A 660 8.10 -14.10 29.50
N LEU A 661 6.77 -13.91 29.35
CA LEU A 661 6.04 -12.77 29.93
C LEU A 661 6.63 -11.41 29.53
N ILE A 662 6.95 -11.26 28.25
CA ILE A 662 7.68 -10.10 27.72
C ILE A 662 6.73 -9.05 27.13
N GLY A 663 5.52 -9.46 26.72
CA GLY A 663 4.52 -8.57 26.15
C GLY A 663 3.62 -7.93 27.20
N LEU A 664 2.73 -7.07 26.74
CA LEU A 664 1.77 -6.39 27.61
C LEU A 664 0.70 -7.37 28.11
N LYS A 665 0.16 -8.20 27.21
CA LYS A 665 -1.05 -8.98 27.47
C LYS A 665 -0.83 -10.12 28.44
N GLU A 666 0.30 -10.81 28.36
CA GLU A 666 0.62 -11.91 29.27
C GLU A 666 0.74 -11.40 30.71
N ASN A 667 1.36 -10.23 30.88
CA ASN A 667 1.49 -9.59 32.18
C ASN A 667 0.15 -9.11 32.73
N VAL A 668 -0.73 -8.55 31.87
CA VAL A 668 -2.10 -8.21 32.28
C VAL A 668 -2.88 -9.44 32.73
N ILE A 669 -2.82 -10.55 31.97
CA ILE A 669 -3.55 -11.79 32.28
C ILE A 669 -3.09 -12.39 33.62
N ILE A 670 -1.79 -12.33 33.92
CA ILE A 670 -1.21 -12.90 35.14
C ILE A 670 -1.31 -11.92 36.32
N GLY A 671 -1.62 -10.64 36.08
CA GLY A 671 -1.69 -9.61 37.12
C GLY A 671 -0.33 -9.02 37.52
N LYS A 672 0.66 -9.05 36.63
CA LYS A 672 1.97 -8.38 36.79
C LYS A 672 1.94 -6.97 36.20
N ARG A 673 2.93 -6.15 36.57
CA ARG A 673 3.16 -4.86 35.91
C ARG A 673 3.48 -5.10 34.43
N ILE A 674 2.85 -4.32 33.55
CA ILE A 674 3.16 -4.37 32.12
C ILE A 674 4.58 -3.87 31.86
N PRO A 675 5.34 -4.48 30.92
CA PRO A 675 6.72 -4.12 30.62
C PRO A 675 6.82 -2.85 29.75
N ALA A 676 6.07 -1.82 30.10
CA ALA A 676 6.04 -0.53 29.42
C ALA A 676 5.76 0.62 30.42
N GLY A 677 6.10 1.85 30.02
CA GLY A 677 5.99 3.02 30.88
C GLY A 677 6.70 2.82 32.22
N THR A 678 5.96 2.97 33.33
CA THR A 678 6.47 2.80 34.70
C THR A 678 6.81 1.35 35.07
N GLY A 679 6.36 0.37 34.30
CA GLY A 679 6.70 -1.04 34.49
C GLY A 679 7.86 -1.52 33.64
N LEU A 680 8.49 -0.64 32.84
CA LEU A 680 9.71 -0.98 32.12
C LEU A 680 10.84 -1.20 33.14
N ILE A 681 11.30 -2.45 33.23
CA ILE A 681 12.47 -2.79 34.02
C ILE A 681 13.69 -2.48 33.16
N GLN A 682 14.40 -1.39 33.44
CA GLN A 682 15.71 -1.12 32.85
C GLN A 682 16.70 -2.13 33.43
N ALA A 683 16.83 -3.28 32.77
CA ALA A 683 17.60 -4.43 33.24
C ALA A 683 19.11 -4.13 33.37
N ASP A 684 19.61 -3.09 32.68
CA ASP A 684 21.06 -2.85 32.59
C ASP A 684 21.69 -2.37 33.90
N ASN A 685 20.92 -1.90 34.88
CA ASN A 685 21.44 -1.37 36.15
C ASN A 685 20.85 -2.01 37.42
N VAL A 686 20.07 -3.09 37.31
CA VAL A 686 19.53 -3.78 38.49
C VAL A 686 20.28 -5.09 38.69
N LEU A 687 21.26 -5.07 39.60
CA LEU A 687 21.89 -6.28 40.13
C LEU A 687 20.83 -7.07 40.90
N VAL A 688 20.34 -8.15 40.29
CA VAL A 688 19.39 -9.06 40.93
C VAL A 688 20.19 -10.06 41.78
N GLY A 689 20.36 -9.76 43.07
CA GLY A 689 20.95 -10.67 44.06
C GLY A 689 19.89 -11.41 44.88
N SER A 690 20.31 -12.44 45.62
CA SER A 690 19.43 -13.03 46.64
C SER A 690 19.10 -11.96 47.69
N LYS A 691 17.83 -11.87 48.09
CA LYS A 691 17.43 -10.95 49.17
C LYS A 691 18.14 -11.29 50.49
N GLU A 692 18.47 -12.56 50.68
CA GLU A 692 19.24 -13.04 51.84
C GLU A 692 20.69 -12.57 51.80
N GLU A 693 21.32 -12.55 50.61
CA GLU A 693 22.69 -12.02 50.42
C GLU A 693 22.75 -10.50 50.54
N TYR A 694 21.73 -9.79 50.07
CA TYR A 694 21.63 -8.35 50.24
C TYR A 694 21.49 -7.98 51.73
N ASN A 695 20.62 -8.68 52.46
CA ASN A 695 20.43 -8.46 53.89
C ASN A 695 21.70 -8.78 54.71
N SER A 696 22.45 -9.83 54.35
CA SER A 696 23.70 -10.18 55.05
C SER A 696 24.85 -9.21 54.74
N LEU A 697 24.84 -8.55 53.58
CA LEU A 697 25.78 -7.48 53.24
C LEU A 697 25.45 -6.18 54.00
N ASP A 698 24.16 -5.84 54.18
CA ASP A 698 23.73 -4.66 54.95
C ASP A 698 24.01 -4.80 56.46
N GLU A 699 23.90 -6.02 57.02
CA GLU A 699 24.26 -6.27 58.43
C GLU A 699 25.76 -6.07 58.70
N ASN A 700 26.63 -6.40 57.74
CA ASN A 700 28.09 -6.23 57.88
C ASN A 700 28.58 -4.78 57.69
N ASN A 701 27.80 -3.91 57.03
CA ASN A 701 28.18 -2.52 56.77
C ASN A 701 27.88 -1.56 57.94
N LEU A 702 27.19 -2.01 58.99
CA LEU A 702 26.86 -1.19 60.17
C LEU A 702 28.01 -1.10 61.20
N GLU A 703 29.10 -1.85 61.05
CA GLU A 703 30.20 -1.84 62.04
C GLU A 703 31.37 -0.87 61.72
N VAL A 704 31.40 -0.19 60.57
CA VAL A 704 32.63 0.52 60.13
C VAL A 704 32.67 2.04 60.40
N ASN A 705 31.59 2.69 60.81
CA ASN A 705 31.59 4.16 61.04
C ASN A 705 31.32 4.58 62.49
N ASN A 706 32.13 4.06 63.42
CA ASN A 706 32.15 4.55 64.80
C ASN A 706 33.57 4.61 65.38
N GLN A 707 34.55 5.20 64.68
CA GLN A 707 35.78 5.69 65.30
C GLN A 707 36.32 6.95 64.61
N GLY A 708 36.18 8.10 65.29
CA GLY A 708 37.23 9.14 65.35
C GLY A 708 37.19 10.30 64.35
N VAL A 709 36.71 11.44 64.85
CA VAL A 709 37.10 12.87 64.62
C VAL A 709 37.45 13.33 63.21
#